data_AF-A0AAD1W2T6-F1
#
_entry.id   AF-A0AAD1W2T6-F1
#
_cell.length_a   1.000
_cell.length_b   1.000
_cell.length_c   1.000
_cell.angle_alpha   90.00
_cell.angle_beta   90.00
_cell.angle_gamma   90.00
#
_symmetry.space_group_name_H-M   'P 1'
#
loop_
_entity.id
_entity.type
_entity.pdbx_description
1 polymer ?
#
loop_
_entity_poly.entity_id
_entity_poly.type
_entity_poly.pdbx_seq_one_letter_code
_entity_poly.pdbx_strand_id
1 'polypeptide(L)'
;MTVSEDHIIPTTQPARTVSLAMEANDNFLRELSTPLPTSSNEDKQAVTVVDKTQIHPTSELLPEHQTVSNNVIHSTTSIASNIPIRSLQILSVSTGDSIQVLLPKNELQLNVYVTPESPAERPYQFEWSLLNQPKDFKGELEMKHTRTPKLSTLPVGLYLLRVAVSNETAYGEGFLNITVKPAVHVNQPPVAVVYPVTQQISLPTSYTYIDGSKSTDDDKIVTYHWEEIKGPLPEQRTSGDSPVLHLSGMIIGNYTFRLTVTDSDGIVNSTTANVTVNAPVDYPPLANAGPNQVITLPQNYITLNGNESSDDHQIVSYKWSLSPNSKGKIVAMKGVISPYLQATAMEVGNYTFQLSVTDSSNQQSVADVTVIVQPEIDKPPVADTGPDKELTYPVESTILDGSKSRDDQGIVSYEWELISGPTAVTIQDSDKAVGIVSGLQVGIYHFRLIVKDSQGLNSTATLSITVKEEKNSPPQAHAGGTHILVLPNNSINLDGSKSVGDQGLVSYQWTRDGQSPAAGDVMYSSYKEPVLQLTNLVEGIYLFYLKVTDTKGNSNTDTATVEVRPDPRKQNLVELILKVAVGLLTEQQKDTLVRQLAVLLKVLDSDIKVQKIQAHSDLSTVILFYVQTGPLLKIQKATEVVRTLQGQLLKEKADFLIYKVLRVETVVCFLKCSGHGHCDPITKSCLCYPFWMENLIQRYISDGESNCDWSILYITILTFVLVALLMGLTWLCICCCKSRKRTKIRKKTKYTILDNIDEQERMELRPKYGIKHRSTEHNSSLMVSESEFESDQDTIFSREKVVDCEHPKNIPSSGALKNGAPFNFSSNCR
;
A
#
# COMPACT_ATOMS: atom_id res chain seq x y z
N MET A 1 -24.84 -46.76 -35.45
CA MET A 1 -24.09 -47.99 -35.12
C MET A 1 -22.89 -47.55 -34.30
N THR A 2 -22.70 -47.92 -33.03
CA THR A 2 -23.51 -48.73 -32.09
C THR A 2 -23.49 -48.03 -30.71
N VAL A 3 -24.58 -47.91 -29.94
CA VAL A 3 -25.09 -48.87 -28.91
C VAL A 3 -23.98 -49.62 -28.14
N SER A 4 -23.99 -49.73 -26.80
CA SER A 4 -25.07 -49.51 -25.80
C SER A 4 -24.50 -49.20 -24.41
N GLU A 5 -25.31 -48.60 -23.51
CA GLU A 5 -25.30 -48.89 -22.06
C GLU A 5 -26.63 -48.45 -21.39
N ASP A 6 -26.89 -48.90 -20.15
CA ASP A 6 -28.24 -49.19 -19.63
C ASP A 6 -28.83 -48.22 -18.56
N HIS A 7 -30.09 -48.49 -18.18
CA HIS A 7 -30.89 -47.75 -17.18
C HIS A 7 -30.33 -47.78 -15.75
N ILE A 8 -30.65 -46.74 -14.94
CA ILE A 8 -31.58 -46.84 -13.77
C ILE A 8 -31.83 -45.44 -13.12
N ILE A 9 -32.96 -45.30 -12.41
CA ILE A 9 -33.54 -44.07 -11.83
C ILE A 9 -33.15 -43.92 -10.33
N PRO A 10 -33.10 -42.70 -9.74
CA PRO A 10 -32.20 -42.40 -8.62
C PRO A 10 -32.81 -42.49 -7.20
N THR A 11 -31.93 -42.51 -6.20
CA THR A 11 -32.22 -42.35 -4.76
C THR A 11 -31.79 -40.98 -4.22
N THR A 12 -32.37 -40.57 -3.08
CA THR A 12 -32.41 -39.19 -2.59
C THR A 12 -31.48 -38.87 -1.41
N GLN A 13 -31.34 -37.57 -1.13
CA GLN A 13 -30.72 -36.91 0.05
C GLN A 13 -29.19 -36.96 0.20
N PRO A 14 -28.62 -35.77 0.49
CA PRO A 14 -27.59 -35.64 1.51
C PRO A 14 -27.92 -34.54 2.53
N ALA A 15 -27.82 -34.85 3.82
CA ALA A 15 -27.72 -33.86 4.89
C ALA A 15 -26.89 -34.46 6.03
N ARG A 16 -25.61 -34.07 6.13
CA ARG A 16 -24.70 -34.57 7.17
C ARG A 16 -24.10 -33.38 7.92
N THR A 17 -24.55 -33.20 9.16
CA THR A 17 -24.13 -32.11 10.04
C THR A 17 -22.62 -32.17 10.32
N VAL A 18 -21.94 -31.03 10.20
CA VAL A 18 -20.60 -30.83 10.76
C VAL A 18 -20.66 -29.61 11.68
N SER A 19 -20.34 -29.83 12.94
CA SER A 19 -20.22 -28.80 13.98
C SER A 19 -18.88 -28.09 13.89
N LEU A 20 -18.87 -26.78 14.11
CA LEU A 20 -17.67 -25.99 14.38
C LEU A 20 -17.85 -25.22 15.71
N ALA A 21 -16.77 -25.08 16.46
CA ALA A 21 -16.83 -24.75 17.89
C ALA A 21 -16.92 -23.24 18.17
N MET A 22 -17.42 -22.93 19.36
CA MET A 22 -17.33 -21.59 19.95
C MET A 22 -15.92 -21.38 20.52
N GLU A 23 -15.27 -20.25 20.21
CA GLU A 23 -14.37 -19.61 21.15
C GLU A 23 -15.16 -18.50 21.86
N ALA A 24 -15.08 -18.48 23.19
CA ALA A 24 -15.64 -17.44 24.02
C ALA A 24 -14.52 -16.60 24.59
N ASN A 25 -14.77 -15.30 24.79
CA ASN A 25 -13.93 -14.49 25.67
C ASN A 25 -14.81 -13.52 26.44
N ASP A 26 -14.89 -13.71 27.76
CA ASP A 26 -15.56 -12.79 28.67
C ASP A 26 -14.77 -11.49 28.78
N ASN A 27 -15.49 -10.36 28.90
CA ASN A 27 -15.55 -9.63 30.17
C ASN A 27 -16.52 -8.46 30.08
N PHE A 28 -17.33 -8.28 31.12
CA PHE A 28 -18.29 -7.19 31.25
C PHE A 28 -18.03 -6.45 32.57
N LEU A 29 -17.67 -5.17 32.52
CA LEU A 29 -17.95 -4.22 33.61
C LEU A 29 -17.87 -2.75 33.15
N ARG A 30 -18.96 -2.03 33.46
CA ARG A 30 -19.17 -0.57 33.55
C ARG A 30 -17.97 0.38 33.38
N GLU A 31 -18.17 1.43 32.59
CA GLU A 31 -18.42 2.78 33.14
C GLU A 31 -19.21 3.68 32.16
N LEU A 32 -19.78 4.79 32.64
CA LEU A 32 -20.53 5.75 31.80
C LEU A 32 -19.66 6.97 31.47
N SER A 33 -19.62 7.39 30.20
CA SER A 33 -19.40 8.79 29.77
C SER A 33 -19.58 8.94 28.24
N THR A 34 -19.47 10.19 27.73
CA THR A 34 -19.67 10.65 26.33
C THR A 34 -21.15 10.98 25.97
N PRO A 35 -21.44 11.89 25.00
CA PRO A 35 -21.72 13.27 25.39
C PRO A 35 -23.00 13.89 24.80
N LEU A 36 -23.43 15.04 25.34
CA LEU A 36 -24.45 15.90 24.71
C LEU A 36 -23.83 16.85 23.65
N PRO A 37 -24.57 17.23 22.59
CA PRO A 37 -24.10 18.17 21.58
C PRO A 37 -24.23 19.64 22.01
N THR A 38 -23.45 20.51 21.37
CA THR A 38 -23.40 21.96 21.60
C THR A 38 -24.33 22.75 20.69
N SER A 39 -25.11 23.70 21.22
CA SER A 39 -25.16 25.09 20.67
C SER A 39 -26.08 26.05 21.45
N SER A 40 -25.50 27.03 22.14
CA SER A 40 -26.02 28.40 22.24
C SER A 40 -24.96 29.30 22.89
N ASN A 41 -24.85 30.56 22.44
CA ASN A 41 -23.89 31.52 23.00
C ASN A 41 -24.46 32.21 24.23
N GLU A 42 -23.62 32.49 25.23
CA GLU A 42 -23.82 33.62 26.15
C GLU A 42 -22.63 34.58 26.02
N ASP A 43 -22.93 35.88 26.05
CA ASP A 43 -21.93 36.94 25.99
C ASP A 43 -21.35 37.23 27.37
N LYS A 44 -20.09 37.68 27.40
CA LYS A 44 -19.39 38.00 28.65
C LYS A 44 -19.81 39.36 29.17
N GLN A 45 -20.01 39.49 30.48
CA GLN A 45 -19.66 40.73 31.18
C GLN A 45 -19.06 40.46 32.55
N ALA A 46 -18.10 41.31 32.92
CA ALA A 46 -17.31 41.20 34.15
C ALA A 46 -17.53 42.41 35.05
N VAL A 47 -17.20 42.27 36.33
CA VAL A 47 -17.48 43.26 37.38
C VAL A 47 -16.51 44.44 37.36
N THR A 48 -17.05 45.65 37.43
CA THR A 48 -16.37 46.84 37.96
C THR A 48 -17.35 47.69 38.78
N VAL A 49 -16.84 48.56 39.66
CA VAL A 49 -17.60 49.16 40.77
C VAL A 49 -17.42 50.69 40.78
N VAL A 50 -18.31 51.39 41.53
CA VAL A 50 -18.21 52.77 42.06
C VAL A 50 -19.06 53.87 41.35
N ASP A 51 -20.33 53.95 41.82
CA ASP A 51 -20.95 55.13 42.47
C ASP A 51 -21.69 56.27 41.67
N LYS A 52 -22.92 56.52 42.15
CA LYS A 52 -23.72 57.78 42.25
C LYS A 52 -24.62 58.37 41.13
N THR A 53 -25.90 58.55 41.53
CA THR A 53 -26.92 59.58 41.15
C THR A 53 -27.42 59.61 39.69
N GLN A 54 -28.72 59.80 39.38
CA GLN A 54 -29.82 60.54 40.03
C GLN A 54 -31.18 59.78 39.98
N ILE A 55 -31.97 59.71 41.07
CA ILE A 55 -33.14 60.54 41.48
C ILE A 55 -34.48 60.22 40.77
N HIS A 56 -35.52 60.01 41.58
CA HIS A 56 -36.92 59.76 41.23
C HIS A 56 -37.80 60.98 41.64
N PRO A 57 -38.79 61.39 40.84
CA PRO A 57 -39.94 62.22 41.25
C PRO A 57 -41.26 61.42 41.23
N THR A 58 -42.40 61.83 41.82
CA THR A 58 -42.73 62.82 42.88
C THR A 58 -44.18 62.59 43.36
N SER A 59 -44.48 62.80 44.66
CA SER A 59 -45.73 63.33 45.29
C SER A 59 -45.80 62.79 46.75
N GLU A 60 -45.34 63.51 47.79
CA GLU A 60 -45.94 64.66 48.51
C GLU A 60 -47.07 64.28 49.52
N LEU A 61 -47.19 64.79 50.77
CA LEU A 61 -46.30 65.56 51.68
C LEU A 61 -46.77 65.47 53.16
N LEU A 62 -45.86 65.12 54.09
CA LEU A 62 -45.74 65.62 55.49
C LEU A 62 -46.93 65.39 56.51
N PRO A 63 -46.83 65.85 57.80
CA PRO A 63 -45.98 65.30 58.88
C PRO A 63 -46.76 65.21 60.24
N GLU A 64 -46.23 65.09 61.49
CA GLU A 64 -44.92 64.83 62.12
C GLU A 64 -45.17 64.23 63.53
N HIS A 65 -44.21 63.51 64.14
CA HIS A 65 -43.44 64.05 65.30
C HIS A 65 -42.45 63.06 65.95
N GLN A 66 -41.27 63.56 66.32
CA GLN A 66 -40.34 62.90 67.25
C GLN A 66 -40.43 63.49 68.67
N THR A 67 -40.26 62.65 69.69
CA THR A 67 -40.03 63.09 71.08
C THR A 67 -38.54 63.07 71.42
N VAL A 68 -38.00 64.20 71.90
CA VAL A 68 -36.66 64.29 72.52
C VAL A 68 -36.80 64.95 73.89
N SER A 69 -36.04 64.50 74.89
CA SER A 69 -36.12 64.98 76.27
C SER A 69 -34.86 65.73 76.72
N ASN A 70 -35.09 66.83 77.45
CA ASN A 70 -34.30 67.43 78.53
C ASN A 70 -32.75 67.44 78.44
N ASN A 71 -32.17 68.65 78.40
CA ASN A 71 -31.61 69.33 79.58
C ASN A 71 -31.30 70.81 79.22
N VAL A 72 -31.66 71.88 79.96
CA VAL A 72 -31.57 72.24 81.41
C VAL A 72 -30.25 72.97 81.72
N ILE A 73 -30.29 73.94 82.66
CA ILE A 73 -29.21 74.87 83.12
C ILE A 73 -28.94 76.05 82.14
N HIS A 74 -28.79 77.33 82.53
CA HIS A 74 -29.24 78.21 83.65
C HIS A 74 -28.94 79.67 83.13
N SER A 75 -29.76 80.71 83.36
CA SER A 75 -29.66 81.72 84.45
C SER A 75 -28.34 82.56 84.49
N THR A 76 -28.25 83.83 84.92
CA THR A 76 -29.23 84.75 85.56
C THR A 76 -28.70 86.20 85.60
N THR A 77 -29.58 87.21 85.41
CA THR A 77 -29.44 88.61 85.91
C THR A 77 -28.15 89.38 85.47
N SER A 78 -27.82 90.63 85.87
CA SER A 78 -28.33 91.56 86.90
C SER A 78 -28.21 93.04 86.42
N ILE A 79 -29.19 93.93 86.66
CA ILE A 79 -29.24 94.95 87.77
C ILE A 79 -28.18 96.08 87.59
N ALA A 80 -28.42 97.40 87.76
CA ALA A 80 -29.42 98.16 88.53
C ALA A 80 -29.83 99.49 87.81
N SER A 81 -31.05 100.04 87.99
CA SER A 81 -31.47 101.12 88.93
C SER A 81 -30.97 102.56 88.59
N ASN A 82 -31.64 103.67 88.95
CA ASN A 82 -32.40 103.94 90.18
C ASN A 82 -33.35 105.19 90.09
N ILE A 83 -34.18 105.44 91.13
CA ILE A 83 -34.84 106.74 91.51
C ILE A 83 -36.11 107.17 90.69
N PRO A 84 -37.26 107.67 91.27
CA PRO A 84 -37.91 107.39 92.58
C PRO A 84 -39.48 107.38 92.65
N ILE A 85 -40.04 106.54 93.55
CA ILE A 85 -41.22 106.77 94.45
C ILE A 85 -42.59 107.31 93.92
N ARG A 86 -43.64 106.48 94.08
CA ARG A 86 -45.00 106.83 94.63
C ARG A 86 -45.63 105.58 95.29
N SER A 87 -46.61 105.75 96.18
CA SER A 87 -47.28 104.66 96.92
C SER A 87 -48.64 104.27 96.33
N LEU A 88 -48.89 102.97 96.15
CA LEU A 88 -50.16 102.43 95.62
C LEU A 88 -51.12 101.95 96.72
N GLN A 89 -52.41 102.02 96.41
CA GLN A 89 -53.54 101.42 97.11
C GLN A 89 -53.77 99.97 96.64
N ILE A 90 -54.25 99.08 97.51
CA ILE A 90 -54.44 97.65 97.16
C ILE A 90 -55.91 97.39 96.79
N LEU A 91 -56.13 96.62 95.72
CA LEU A 91 -57.45 96.18 95.24
C LEU A 91 -57.71 94.73 95.65
N SER A 92 -58.96 94.40 95.98
CA SER A 92 -59.38 93.01 96.14
C SER A 92 -59.96 92.48 94.82
N VAL A 93 -59.40 91.38 94.32
CA VAL A 93 -59.73 90.80 93.01
C VAL A 93 -60.19 89.35 93.22
N SER A 94 -61.48 89.10 92.99
CA SER A 94 -62.07 87.76 93.03
C SER A 94 -62.27 87.24 91.61
N THR A 95 -61.43 86.31 91.24
CA THR A 95 -61.82 85.16 90.40
C THR A 95 -62.85 84.31 91.17
N GLY A 96 -63.75 83.63 90.46
CA GLY A 96 -64.75 82.75 91.08
C GLY A 96 -64.21 81.35 91.42
N ASP A 97 -65.10 80.48 91.91
CA ASP A 97 -64.77 79.08 92.22
C ASP A 97 -64.25 78.29 91.00
N SER A 98 -63.52 77.21 91.27
CA SER A 98 -62.88 76.40 90.23
C SER A 98 -63.88 75.73 89.30
N ILE A 99 -63.70 75.90 87.99
CA ILE A 99 -64.65 75.46 86.96
C ILE A 99 -64.32 74.02 86.50
N GLN A 100 -65.32 73.17 86.30
CA GLN A 100 -65.14 71.85 85.67
C GLN A 100 -65.90 71.75 84.34
N VAL A 101 -65.26 71.15 83.34
CA VAL A 101 -65.78 70.98 81.98
C VAL A 101 -65.67 69.51 81.57
N LEU A 102 -66.69 68.99 80.87
CA LEU A 102 -66.69 67.66 80.26
C LEU A 102 -66.69 67.83 78.73
N LEU A 103 -65.80 67.12 78.03
CA LEU A 103 -65.82 67.05 76.58
C LEU A 103 -67.16 66.42 76.10
N PRO A 104 -67.71 66.85 74.94
CA PRO A 104 -67.05 67.62 73.88
C PRO A 104 -67.10 69.15 74.01
N LYS A 105 -67.62 69.74 75.10
CA LYS A 105 -67.57 71.19 75.29
C LYS A 105 -66.12 71.65 75.52
N ASN A 106 -65.59 72.46 74.61
CA ASN A 106 -64.16 72.81 74.56
C ASN A 106 -63.88 74.34 74.61
N GLU A 107 -64.89 75.17 74.87
CA GLU A 107 -64.76 76.62 75.06
C GLU A 107 -65.37 77.09 76.38
N LEU A 108 -64.80 78.16 76.95
CA LEU A 108 -65.24 78.75 78.21
C LEU A 108 -65.02 80.28 78.19
N GLN A 109 -65.99 81.05 78.67
CA GLN A 109 -65.83 82.48 78.97
C GLN A 109 -65.60 82.67 80.47
N LEU A 110 -64.66 83.54 80.82
CA LEU A 110 -64.28 83.82 82.22
C LEU A 110 -64.80 85.20 82.63
N ASN A 111 -64.84 85.48 83.93
CA ASN A 111 -65.20 86.79 84.48
C ASN A 111 -64.50 87.03 85.82
N VAL A 112 -64.27 88.29 86.16
CA VAL A 112 -63.60 88.74 87.39
C VAL A 112 -64.37 89.87 88.06
N TYR A 113 -64.37 89.87 89.39
CA TYR A 113 -64.96 90.90 90.22
C TYR A 113 -63.87 91.63 91.01
N VAL A 114 -63.91 92.96 91.00
CA VAL A 114 -62.89 93.83 91.62
C VAL A 114 -63.61 94.78 92.58
N THR A 115 -63.06 94.97 93.77
CA THR A 115 -63.60 95.91 94.76
C THR A 115 -62.50 96.84 95.30
N PRO A 116 -62.77 98.16 95.43
CA PRO A 116 -63.98 98.88 95.03
C PRO A 116 -64.21 98.87 93.50
N GLU A 117 -65.42 99.19 93.04
CA GLU A 117 -65.74 99.19 91.61
C GLU A 117 -65.15 100.42 90.88
N SER A 118 -64.89 100.26 89.59
CA SER A 118 -64.04 101.16 88.79
C SER A 118 -64.60 102.58 88.66
N PRO A 119 -63.81 103.64 88.97
CA PRO A 119 -64.21 105.02 88.72
C PRO A 119 -64.39 105.30 87.23
N ALA A 120 -65.47 105.99 86.86
CA ALA A 120 -65.82 106.24 85.46
C ALA A 120 -64.77 107.08 84.68
N GLU A 121 -64.03 107.95 85.37
CA GLU A 121 -62.99 108.80 84.74
C GLU A 121 -61.64 108.09 84.55
N ARG A 122 -61.39 106.96 85.25
CA ARG A 122 -60.12 106.21 85.19
C ARG A 122 -60.37 104.70 85.35
N PRO A 123 -60.65 103.96 84.26
CA PRO A 123 -60.95 102.53 84.34
C PRO A 123 -59.74 101.70 84.79
N TYR A 124 -59.99 100.62 85.54
CA TYR A 124 -58.98 99.60 85.80
C TYR A 124 -58.57 98.88 84.52
N GLN A 125 -57.25 98.68 84.34
CA GLN A 125 -56.70 97.79 83.32
C GLN A 125 -56.63 96.36 83.89
N PHE A 126 -56.96 95.38 83.06
CA PHE A 126 -56.86 93.96 83.38
C PHE A 126 -55.72 93.36 82.55
N GLU A 127 -54.98 92.41 83.12
CA GLU A 127 -54.07 91.56 82.37
C GLU A 127 -54.23 90.11 82.85
N TRP A 128 -54.67 89.24 81.95
CA TRP A 128 -54.78 87.81 82.21
C TRP A 128 -53.57 87.04 81.68
N SER A 129 -53.08 86.13 82.50
CA SER A 129 -51.95 85.26 82.24
C SER A 129 -52.31 83.80 82.55
N LEU A 130 -51.87 82.88 81.72
CA LEU A 130 -52.04 81.44 81.91
C LEU A 130 -50.76 80.88 82.53
N LEU A 131 -50.82 80.45 83.79
CA LEU A 131 -49.66 80.01 84.58
C LEU A 131 -49.38 78.52 84.47
N ASN A 132 -50.43 77.70 84.32
CA ASN A 132 -50.31 76.27 84.11
C ASN A 132 -51.33 75.82 83.05
N GLN A 133 -50.88 74.96 82.15
CA GLN A 133 -51.68 74.38 81.06
C GLN A 133 -51.18 72.96 80.75
N PRO A 134 -52.05 72.05 80.27
CA PRO A 134 -51.61 70.78 79.68
C PRO A 134 -50.66 71.01 78.50
N LYS A 135 -49.71 70.10 78.27
CA LYS A 135 -48.73 70.21 77.17
C LYS A 135 -49.37 70.34 75.80
N ASP A 136 -50.53 69.72 75.63
CA ASP A 136 -51.24 69.61 74.35
C ASP A 136 -52.20 70.79 74.08
N PHE A 137 -52.21 71.80 74.97
CA PHE A 137 -53.01 73.00 74.79
C PHE A 137 -52.47 73.89 73.66
N LYS A 138 -53.27 74.06 72.61
CA LYS A 138 -52.98 74.90 71.43
C LYS A 138 -53.92 76.10 71.29
N GLY A 139 -54.77 76.36 72.28
CA GLY A 139 -55.70 77.49 72.27
C GLY A 139 -55.06 78.80 72.68
N GLU A 140 -55.74 79.91 72.37
CA GLU A 140 -55.34 81.25 72.78
C GLU A 140 -56.32 81.81 73.82
N LEU A 141 -55.82 82.63 74.75
CA LEU A 141 -56.67 83.38 75.68
C LEU A 141 -57.10 84.70 75.03
N GLU A 142 -58.15 84.63 74.22
CA GLU A 142 -58.72 85.77 73.52
C GLU A 142 -59.18 86.86 74.50
N MET A 143 -58.98 88.12 74.12
CA MET A 143 -59.40 89.31 74.89
C MET A 143 -58.78 89.43 76.31
N LYS A 144 -57.54 88.93 76.49
CA LYS A 144 -56.79 88.91 77.77
C LYS A 144 -56.61 90.24 78.53
N HIS A 145 -56.98 91.39 77.98
CA HIS A 145 -56.95 92.70 78.66
C HIS A 145 -58.34 93.21 79.10
N THR A 146 -59.38 92.38 78.97
CA THR A 146 -60.76 92.70 79.34
C THR A 146 -61.15 92.02 80.66
N ARG A 147 -62.29 92.44 81.24
CA ARG A 147 -62.89 91.81 82.42
C ARG A 147 -63.33 90.35 82.16
N THR A 148 -63.56 89.97 80.90
CA THR A 148 -64.15 88.69 80.48
C THR A 148 -63.44 88.09 79.26
N PRO A 149 -62.26 87.47 79.41
CA PRO A 149 -61.58 86.78 78.31
C PRO A 149 -62.26 85.46 77.96
N LYS A 150 -62.02 84.99 76.74
CA LYS A 150 -62.49 83.69 76.24
C LYS A 150 -61.30 82.72 76.13
N LEU A 151 -61.49 81.49 76.59
CA LEU A 151 -60.52 80.40 76.52
C LEU A 151 -61.12 79.27 75.66
N SER A 152 -60.57 79.06 74.46
CA SER A 152 -61.07 78.12 73.46
C SER A 152 -60.15 76.90 73.28
N THR A 153 -60.65 75.83 72.69
CA THR A 153 -59.92 74.58 72.40
C THR A 153 -59.23 73.94 73.61
N LEU A 154 -60.02 73.62 74.64
CA LEU A 154 -59.60 72.97 75.89
C LEU A 154 -59.48 71.42 75.77
N PRO A 155 -58.27 70.82 75.67
CA PRO A 155 -58.03 69.40 75.95
C PRO A 155 -58.19 69.04 77.44
N VAL A 156 -58.21 67.73 77.71
CA VAL A 156 -58.30 67.14 79.06
C VAL A 156 -57.10 67.56 79.92
N GLY A 157 -57.36 68.01 81.16
CA GLY A 157 -56.30 68.39 82.10
C GLY A 157 -56.67 69.52 83.06
N LEU A 158 -55.65 70.12 83.68
CA LEU A 158 -55.76 71.18 84.69
C LEU A 158 -55.12 72.48 84.19
N TYR A 159 -55.82 73.59 84.39
CA TYR A 159 -55.37 74.94 84.05
C TYR A 159 -55.38 75.83 85.28
N LEU A 160 -54.37 76.69 85.41
CA LEU A 160 -54.31 77.76 86.41
C LEU A 160 -54.09 79.09 85.70
N LEU A 161 -55.03 80.02 85.83
CA LEU A 161 -54.91 81.39 85.33
C LEU A 161 -54.68 82.36 86.48
N ARG A 162 -53.98 83.46 86.20
CA ARG A 162 -53.80 84.62 87.07
C ARG A 162 -54.26 85.88 86.34
N VAL A 163 -55.11 86.65 86.99
CA VAL A 163 -55.47 88.00 86.58
C VAL A 163 -54.71 89.01 87.45
N ALA A 164 -54.10 90.00 86.83
CA ALA A 164 -53.64 91.22 87.47
C ALA A 164 -54.60 92.37 87.11
N VAL A 165 -54.85 93.28 88.05
CA VAL A 165 -55.72 94.45 87.85
C VAL A 165 -55.01 95.69 88.39
N SER A 166 -54.88 96.73 87.57
CA SER A 166 -54.05 97.89 87.88
C SER A 166 -54.58 99.23 87.37
N ASN A 167 -54.15 100.30 88.03
CA ASN A 167 -54.29 101.71 87.64
C ASN A 167 -53.10 102.49 88.24
N GLU A 168 -52.88 103.75 87.86
CA GLU A 168 -51.73 104.59 88.25
C GLU A 168 -51.46 104.66 89.77
N THR A 169 -52.49 104.41 90.57
CA THR A 169 -52.45 104.45 92.04
C THR A 169 -52.94 103.17 92.72
N ALA A 170 -53.24 102.09 91.99
CA ALA A 170 -53.77 100.87 92.62
C ALA A 170 -53.42 99.55 91.90
N TYR A 171 -53.29 98.45 92.67
CA TYR A 171 -52.98 97.11 92.16
C TYR A 171 -53.67 95.99 92.97
N GLY A 172 -54.05 94.89 92.31
CA GLY A 172 -54.45 93.63 92.94
C GLY A 172 -54.38 92.45 91.96
N GLU A 173 -54.45 91.22 92.48
CA GLU A 173 -54.38 89.99 91.67
C GLU A 173 -55.30 88.88 92.19
N GLY A 174 -55.68 87.95 91.31
CA GLY A 174 -56.52 86.79 91.61
C GLY A 174 -56.19 85.58 90.74
N PHE A 175 -56.60 84.38 91.17
CA PHE A 175 -56.20 83.10 90.55
C PHE A 175 -57.41 82.18 90.32
N LEU A 176 -57.49 81.51 89.17
CA LEU A 176 -58.60 80.63 88.80
C LEU A 176 -58.10 79.25 88.33
N ASN A 177 -58.69 78.18 88.88
CA ASN A 177 -58.45 76.80 88.45
C ASN A 177 -59.57 76.30 87.52
N ILE A 178 -59.21 75.58 86.46
CA ILE A 178 -60.17 74.92 85.55
C ILE A 178 -59.75 73.45 85.36
N THR A 179 -60.70 72.52 85.40
CA THR A 179 -60.47 71.07 85.16
C THR A 179 -61.30 70.58 83.97
N VAL A 180 -60.68 69.88 83.02
CA VAL A 180 -61.33 69.33 81.83
C VAL A 180 -61.24 67.81 81.85
N LYS A 181 -62.36 67.12 81.59
CA LYS A 181 -62.49 65.65 81.66
C LYS A 181 -62.87 65.02 80.29
N PRO A 182 -62.51 63.75 80.04
CA PRO A 182 -62.83 63.04 78.79
C PRO A 182 -64.34 62.86 78.55
N ALA A 183 -64.69 62.53 77.31
CA ALA A 183 -66.03 62.05 76.93
C ALA A 183 -66.18 60.53 77.17
N VAL A 184 -67.41 60.05 77.22
CA VAL A 184 -67.76 58.62 77.38
C VAL A 184 -68.03 57.99 76.02
N HIS A 185 -67.61 56.74 75.81
CA HIS A 185 -67.82 55.95 74.59
C HIS A 185 -68.85 54.83 74.80
N VAL A 186 -69.36 54.24 73.72
CA VAL A 186 -70.35 53.16 73.72
C VAL A 186 -69.97 52.16 72.62
N ASN A 187 -69.86 50.89 72.99
CA ASN A 187 -69.41 49.77 72.15
C ASN A 187 -70.45 49.39 71.06
N GLN A 188 -70.01 48.75 69.97
CA GLN A 188 -70.85 48.26 68.87
C GLN A 188 -70.69 46.74 68.70
N PRO A 189 -71.59 46.04 67.97
CA PRO A 189 -71.43 44.61 67.73
C PRO A 189 -70.25 44.29 66.79
N PRO A 190 -69.55 43.16 66.98
CA PRO A 190 -68.49 42.73 66.08
C PRO A 190 -69.01 42.41 64.67
N VAL A 191 -68.09 42.33 63.71
CA VAL A 191 -68.36 41.97 62.31
C VAL A 191 -67.58 40.72 61.95
N ALA A 192 -68.28 39.60 61.76
CA ALA A 192 -67.68 38.32 61.38
C ALA A 192 -67.31 38.31 59.89
N VAL A 193 -66.03 38.11 59.58
CA VAL A 193 -65.50 38.10 58.20
C VAL A 193 -64.71 36.80 57.97
N VAL A 194 -65.11 36.03 56.96
CA VAL A 194 -64.45 34.78 56.56
C VAL A 194 -63.89 34.85 55.15
N TYR A 195 -62.75 34.22 54.95
CA TYR A 195 -62.02 34.20 53.68
C TYR A 195 -61.34 32.83 53.45
N PRO A 196 -61.57 32.16 52.31
CA PRO A 196 -62.55 32.49 51.27
C PRO A 196 -64.00 32.19 51.71
N VAL A 197 -64.98 32.94 51.17
CA VAL A 197 -66.42 32.69 51.42
C VAL A 197 -66.91 31.44 50.67
N THR A 198 -66.32 31.15 49.52
CA THR A 198 -66.54 29.92 48.75
C THR A 198 -65.20 29.35 48.30
N GLN A 199 -65.03 28.04 48.44
CA GLN A 199 -63.84 27.32 48.01
C GLN A 199 -64.21 26.04 47.27
N GLN A 200 -63.39 25.67 46.29
CA GLN A 200 -63.51 24.41 45.57
C GLN A 200 -62.15 23.72 45.57
N ILE A 201 -62.13 22.44 45.90
CA ILE A 201 -60.97 21.55 45.79
C ILE A 201 -61.39 20.27 45.07
N SER A 202 -60.47 19.62 44.36
CA SER A 202 -60.69 18.29 43.75
C SER A 202 -59.75 17.28 44.38
N LEU A 203 -60.23 16.04 44.53
CA LEU A 203 -59.36 14.93 44.92
C LEU A 203 -58.21 14.77 43.89
N PRO A 204 -56.98 14.41 44.33
CA PRO A 204 -56.62 13.91 45.67
C PRO A 204 -56.48 14.97 46.78
N THR A 205 -56.68 16.25 46.51
CA THR A 205 -56.62 17.33 47.51
C THR A 205 -57.79 17.21 48.49
N SER A 206 -57.51 16.68 49.68
CA SER A 206 -58.50 16.39 50.75
C SER A 206 -58.30 17.24 52.00
N TYR A 207 -57.56 18.34 51.89
CA TYR A 207 -57.30 19.31 52.96
C TYR A 207 -57.46 20.74 52.47
N THR A 208 -57.85 21.65 53.38
CA THR A 208 -57.90 23.09 53.14
C THR A 208 -57.93 23.86 54.46
N TYR A 209 -58.08 25.18 54.41
CA TYR A 209 -58.33 26.03 55.56
C TYR A 209 -59.29 27.18 55.21
N ILE A 210 -59.98 27.72 56.22
CA ILE A 210 -60.82 28.91 56.12
C ILE A 210 -60.37 29.90 57.20
N ASP A 211 -60.07 31.13 56.80
CA ASP A 211 -59.54 32.18 57.67
C ASP A 211 -60.66 33.13 58.13
N GLY A 212 -60.84 33.25 59.44
CA GLY A 212 -61.76 34.17 60.11
C GLY A 212 -61.07 35.34 60.82
N SER A 213 -59.73 35.42 60.79
CA SER A 213 -58.94 36.40 61.54
C SER A 213 -59.12 37.85 61.06
N LYS A 214 -59.85 38.04 59.96
CA LYS A 214 -60.22 39.35 59.40
C LYS A 214 -61.53 39.91 59.97
N SER A 215 -62.16 39.19 60.91
CA SER A 215 -63.29 39.71 61.68
C SER A 215 -62.84 40.92 62.52
N THR A 216 -63.66 41.96 62.58
CA THR A 216 -63.32 43.25 63.20
C THR A 216 -64.35 43.68 64.24
N ASP A 217 -63.92 44.50 65.18
CA ASP A 217 -64.70 45.01 66.32
C ASP A 217 -64.18 46.42 66.68
N ASP A 218 -64.93 47.26 67.38
CA ASP A 218 -64.44 48.58 67.84
C ASP A 218 -63.78 48.56 69.23
N ASP A 219 -63.90 47.48 70.00
CA ASP A 219 -62.97 47.13 71.08
C ASP A 219 -62.11 45.90 70.72
N LYS A 220 -62.59 44.68 71.00
CA LYS A 220 -61.82 43.45 70.86
C LYS A 220 -62.67 42.17 70.85
N ILE A 221 -62.51 41.39 69.78
CA ILE A 221 -62.95 39.97 69.72
C ILE A 221 -62.21 39.11 70.76
N VAL A 222 -62.97 38.44 71.63
CA VAL A 222 -62.48 37.54 72.68
C VAL A 222 -62.52 36.07 72.25
N THR A 223 -63.54 35.65 71.49
CA THR A 223 -63.67 34.25 71.01
C THR A 223 -64.05 34.17 69.54
N TYR A 224 -63.53 33.14 68.88
CA TYR A 224 -63.96 32.61 67.59
C TYR A 224 -64.54 31.22 67.84
N HIS A 225 -65.63 30.85 67.16
CA HIS A 225 -66.20 29.50 67.23
C HIS A 225 -66.67 29.07 65.84
N TRP A 226 -66.13 27.95 65.35
CA TRP A 226 -66.50 27.34 64.08
C TRP A 226 -67.33 26.08 64.29
N GLU A 227 -68.40 25.94 63.51
CA GLU A 227 -69.24 24.74 63.47
C GLU A 227 -69.59 24.36 62.02
N GLU A 228 -69.60 23.05 61.74
CA GLU A 228 -70.13 22.50 60.50
C GLU A 228 -71.67 22.41 60.55
N ILE A 229 -72.34 23.32 59.84
CA ILE A 229 -73.81 23.32 59.71
C ILE A 229 -74.27 22.13 58.86
N LYS A 230 -73.50 21.82 57.81
CA LYS A 230 -73.86 20.86 56.76
C LYS A 230 -72.60 20.25 56.15
N GLY A 231 -72.64 18.95 55.91
CA GLY A 231 -71.62 18.19 55.18
C GLY A 231 -72.18 16.83 54.72
N PRO A 232 -71.39 16.02 54.01
CA PRO A 232 -71.80 14.70 53.50
C PRO A 232 -71.89 13.61 54.58
N LEU A 233 -71.26 13.79 55.75
CA LEU A 233 -71.28 12.84 56.88
C LEU A 233 -71.84 13.50 58.15
N PRO A 234 -73.16 13.39 58.44
CA PRO A 234 -73.80 14.07 59.57
C PRO A 234 -73.25 13.70 60.96
N GLU A 235 -72.60 12.54 61.06
CA GLU A 235 -72.05 11.94 62.29
C GLU A 235 -70.63 12.41 62.63
N GLN A 236 -69.90 12.99 61.67
CA GLN A 236 -68.49 13.38 61.82
C GLN A 236 -68.31 14.87 61.50
N ARG A 237 -68.94 15.72 62.31
CA ARG A 237 -68.88 17.19 62.15
C ARG A 237 -67.57 17.76 62.68
N THR A 238 -67.03 18.73 61.96
CA THR A 238 -65.85 19.49 62.38
C THR A 238 -66.25 20.75 63.16
N SER A 239 -65.50 21.07 64.21
CA SER A 239 -65.63 22.31 64.98
C SER A 239 -64.27 22.77 65.50
N GLY A 240 -64.11 24.06 65.81
CA GLY A 240 -62.88 24.57 66.42
C GLY A 240 -62.95 26.05 66.80
N ASP A 241 -62.17 26.45 67.79
CA ASP A 241 -62.25 27.78 68.42
C ASP A 241 -61.08 28.71 68.02
N SER A 242 -60.35 28.35 66.97
CA SER A 242 -59.23 29.12 66.42
C SER A 242 -59.68 30.13 65.35
N PRO A 243 -58.98 31.27 65.17
CA PRO A 243 -59.33 32.25 64.14
C PRO A 243 -59.18 31.70 62.71
N VAL A 244 -58.36 30.66 62.51
CA VAL A 244 -58.30 29.88 61.26
C VAL A 244 -58.81 28.47 61.54
N LEU A 245 -59.74 27.99 60.72
CA LEU A 245 -60.22 26.60 60.72
C LEU A 245 -59.42 25.78 59.72
N HIS A 246 -58.73 24.74 60.19
CA HIS A 246 -58.05 23.78 59.32
C HIS A 246 -58.92 22.54 59.11
N LEU A 247 -59.01 22.09 57.85
CA LEU A 247 -59.86 20.99 57.41
C LEU A 247 -59.01 19.92 56.71
N SER A 248 -59.23 18.64 57.02
CA SER A 248 -58.43 17.54 56.46
C SER A 248 -59.23 16.23 56.43
N GLY A 249 -58.88 15.32 55.51
CA GLY A 249 -59.64 14.08 55.30
C GLY A 249 -61.00 14.29 54.63
N MET A 250 -61.20 15.42 53.93
CA MET A 250 -62.48 15.78 53.34
C MET A 250 -62.83 14.85 52.16
N ILE A 251 -64.02 14.24 52.20
CA ILE A 251 -64.58 13.44 51.10
C ILE A 251 -65.39 14.31 50.12
N ILE A 252 -65.68 13.77 48.93
CA ILE A 252 -66.51 14.41 47.89
C ILE A 252 -67.86 14.86 48.49
N GLY A 253 -68.22 16.13 48.27
CA GLY A 253 -69.45 16.72 48.83
C GLY A 253 -69.41 18.23 48.95
N ASN A 254 -70.47 18.79 49.53
CA ASN A 254 -70.57 20.22 49.85
C ASN A 254 -70.68 20.41 51.37
N TYR A 255 -69.77 21.20 51.91
CA TYR A 255 -69.66 21.54 53.33
C TYR A 255 -70.03 23.03 53.52
N THR A 256 -70.72 23.35 54.61
CA THR A 256 -71.04 24.72 55.02
C THR A 256 -70.65 24.91 56.48
N PHE A 257 -69.70 25.81 56.73
CA PHE A 257 -69.22 26.16 58.06
C PHE A 257 -69.75 27.53 58.47
N ARG A 258 -70.14 27.68 59.75
CA ARG A 258 -70.44 28.98 60.37
C ARG A 258 -69.28 29.35 61.28
N LEU A 259 -68.80 30.59 61.12
CA LEU A 259 -68.00 31.27 62.13
C LEU A 259 -68.95 32.15 62.96
N THR A 260 -68.84 32.05 64.27
CA THR A 260 -69.37 33.02 65.23
C THR A 260 -68.19 33.70 65.94
N VAL A 261 -68.25 35.02 66.10
CA VAL A 261 -67.29 35.80 66.89
C VAL A 261 -68.00 36.53 68.03
N THR A 262 -67.29 36.77 69.12
CA THR A 262 -67.79 37.45 70.33
C THR A 262 -66.81 38.53 70.76
N ASP A 263 -67.31 39.73 71.10
CA ASP A 263 -66.53 40.85 71.63
C ASP A 263 -66.21 40.70 73.14
N SER A 264 -65.82 41.81 73.78
CA SER A 264 -65.52 41.92 75.21
C SER A 264 -66.77 42.05 76.11
N ASP A 265 -67.87 42.61 75.61
CA ASP A 265 -69.15 42.76 76.32
C ASP A 265 -70.06 41.51 76.22
N GLY A 266 -69.74 40.56 75.34
CA GLY A 266 -70.50 39.33 75.09
C GLY A 266 -71.47 39.41 73.90
N ILE A 267 -71.37 40.44 73.07
CA ILE A 267 -72.13 40.62 71.84
C ILE A 267 -71.56 39.74 70.73
N VAL A 268 -72.44 39.10 69.96
CA VAL A 268 -72.06 38.10 68.95
C VAL A 268 -72.45 38.48 67.53
N ASN A 269 -71.63 38.04 66.57
CA ASN A 269 -71.90 38.13 65.13
C ASN A 269 -71.48 36.84 64.43
N SER A 270 -72.14 36.47 63.33
CA SER A 270 -71.87 35.20 62.65
C SER A 270 -71.97 35.30 61.13
N THR A 271 -71.10 34.57 60.44
CA THR A 271 -71.04 34.48 58.97
C THR A 271 -70.76 33.05 58.53
N THR A 272 -70.88 32.74 57.23
CA THR A 272 -70.76 31.37 56.70
C THR A 272 -69.84 31.26 55.49
N ALA A 273 -69.05 30.18 55.45
CA ALA A 273 -68.22 29.80 54.31
C ALA A 273 -68.63 28.42 53.76
N ASN A 274 -68.47 28.20 52.46
CA ASN A 274 -68.79 26.93 51.79
C ASN A 274 -67.56 26.31 51.14
N VAL A 275 -67.39 25.00 51.27
CA VAL A 275 -66.33 24.22 50.62
C VAL A 275 -66.95 23.11 49.79
N THR A 276 -66.65 23.07 48.49
CA THR A 276 -67.01 21.97 47.60
C THR A 276 -65.79 21.09 47.36
N VAL A 277 -65.94 19.79 47.60
CA VAL A 277 -64.94 18.77 47.25
C VAL A 277 -65.46 18.00 46.04
N ASN A 278 -64.79 18.17 44.91
CA ASN A 278 -65.11 17.52 43.64
C ASN A 278 -64.40 16.16 43.52
N ALA A 279 -64.99 15.27 42.71
CA ALA A 279 -64.32 14.10 42.17
C ALA A 279 -63.05 14.51 41.38
N PRO A 280 -62.08 13.58 41.18
CA PRO A 280 -61.05 13.80 40.17
C PRO A 280 -61.70 13.96 38.79
N VAL A 281 -61.03 14.70 37.90
CA VAL A 281 -61.37 14.72 36.47
C VAL A 281 -60.64 13.56 35.82
N ASP A 282 -61.33 12.87 34.91
CA ASP A 282 -60.85 11.75 34.11
C ASP A 282 -60.82 12.22 32.64
N TYR A 283 -59.76 11.92 31.90
CA TYR A 283 -59.56 12.37 30.53
C TYR A 283 -59.45 11.17 29.57
N PRO A 284 -60.04 11.24 28.36
CA PRO A 284 -59.91 10.16 27.40
C PRO A 284 -58.46 10.02 26.92
N PRO A 285 -57.98 8.80 26.62
CA PRO A 285 -56.58 8.56 26.26
C PRO A 285 -56.16 9.30 24.99
N LEU A 286 -54.86 9.58 24.87
CA LEU A 286 -54.24 10.12 23.67
C LEU A 286 -53.64 8.99 22.83
N ALA A 287 -54.36 8.56 21.80
CA ALA A 287 -53.85 7.60 20.82
C ALA A 287 -52.70 8.20 20.00
N ASN A 288 -51.61 7.45 19.83
CA ASN A 288 -50.53 7.76 18.91
C ASN A 288 -50.13 6.49 18.16
N ALA A 289 -50.29 6.49 16.83
CA ALA A 289 -50.00 5.36 15.95
C ALA A 289 -48.59 5.40 15.31
N GLY A 290 -47.77 6.39 15.70
CA GLY A 290 -46.48 6.69 15.10
C GLY A 290 -46.56 7.56 13.83
N PRO A 291 -45.43 8.10 13.36
CA PRO A 291 -45.39 8.94 12.16
C PRO A 291 -45.58 8.11 10.87
N ASN A 292 -46.06 8.76 9.81
CA ASN A 292 -46.20 8.16 8.48
C ASN A 292 -44.87 7.58 7.96
N GLN A 293 -44.96 6.48 7.20
CA GLN A 293 -43.83 5.67 6.77
C GLN A 293 -43.80 5.51 5.24
N VAL A 294 -42.60 5.28 4.71
CA VAL A 294 -42.39 4.91 3.31
C VAL A 294 -41.48 3.68 3.28
N ILE A 295 -41.88 2.65 2.54
CA ILE A 295 -41.06 1.46 2.27
C ILE A 295 -41.02 1.21 0.76
N THR A 296 -39.91 0.67 0.27
CA THR A 296 -39.68 0.40 -1.15
C THR A 296 -39.51 -1.11 -1.34
N LEU A 297 -40.12 -1.67 -2.38
CA LEU A 297 -39.89 -3.08 -2.71
C LEU A 297 -38.38 -3.34 -2.95
N PRO A 298 -37.85 -4.51 -2.53
CA PRO A 298 -38.56 -5.70 -2.06
C PRO A 298 -39.05 -5.70 -0.59
N GLN A 299 -38.85 -4.63 0.19
CA GLN A 299 -39.38 -4.56 1.55
C GLN A 299 -40.92 -4.39 1.55
N ASN A 300 -41.64 -5.50 1.70
CA ASN A 300 -43.10 -5.57 1.73
C ASN A 300 -43.69 -5.72 3.16
N TYR A 301 -42.93 -5.31 4.18
CA TYR A 301 -43.31 -5.43 5.59
C TYR A 301 -42.83 -4.25 6.44
N ILE A 302 -43.55 -3.99 7.54
CA ILE A 302 -43.24 -2.97 8.54
C ILE A 302 -43.81 -3.35 9.92
N THR A 303 -43.21 -2.83 10.99
CA THR A 303 -43.80 -2.85 12.33
C THR A 303 -44.19 -1.44 12.73
N LEU A 304 -45.46 -1.21 13.02
CA LEU A 304 -46.00 0.07 13.52
C LEU A 304 -46.11 0.02 15.05
N ASN A 305 -45.89 1.16 15.70
CA ASN A 305 -45.74 1.26 17.15
C ASN A 305 -46.79 2.22 17.73
N GLY A 306 -47.63 1.70 18.62
CA GLY A 306 -48.65 2.43 19.38
C GLY A 306 -48.26 2.75 20.82
N ASN A 307 -47.07 2.34 21.28
CA ASN A 307 -46.62 2.45 22.67
C ASN A 307 -46.33 3.90 23.12
N GLU A 308 -46.41 4.88 22.22
CA GLU A 308 -46.39 6.31 22.54
C GLU A 308 -47.78 6.88 22.85
N SER A 309 -48.83 6.04 22.81
CA SER A 309 -50.15 6.42 23.32
C SER A 309 -50.08 6.61 24.83
N SER A 310 -50.70 7.67 25.34
CA SER A 310 -50.63 8.10 26.75
C SER A 310 -52.01 8.38 27.32
N ASP A 311 -52.13 8.39 28.63
CA ASP A 311 -53.38 8.42 29.39
C ASP A 311 -53.11 8.96 30.80
N ASP A 312 -54.10 9.50 31.50
CA ASP A 312 -53.95 9.83 32.94
C ASP A 312 -54.25 8.63 33.85
N HIS A 313 -55.04 7.69 33.34
CA HIS A 313 -55.27 6.35 33.88
C HIS A 313 -54.37 5.32 33.16
N GLN A 314 -54.76 4.03 33.19
CA GLN A 314 -54.01 2.96 32.54
C GLN A 314 -54.69 2.54 31.23
N ILE A 315 -53.95 2.59 30.11
CA ILE A 315 -54.38 1.96 28.85
C ILE A 315 -54.49 0.43 29.04
N VAL A 316 -55.71 -0.09 28.93
CA VAL A 316 -56.04 -1.52 29.11
C VAL A 316 -56.05 -2.27 27.78
N SER A 317 -56.33 -1.62 26.64
CA SER A 317 -56.27 -2.28 25.34
C SER A 317 -55.80 -1.40 24.19
N TYR A 318 -55.13 -2.05 23.23
CA TYR A 318 -54.76 -1.53 21.92
C TYR A 318 -55.47 -2.38 20.87
N LYS A 319 -55.99 -1.74 19.81
CA LYS A 319 -56.69 -2.42 18.72
C LYS A 319 -56.41 -1.73 17.39
N TRP A 320 -55.65 -2.41 16.53
CA TRP A 320 -55.38 -1.97 15.17
C TRP A 320 -56.48 -2.41 14.20
N SER A 321 -56.60 -1.70 13.08
CA SER A 321 -57.41 -2.06 11.93
C SER A 321 -56.88 -1.40 10.65
N LEU A 322 -57.29 -1.89 9.48
CA LEU A 322 -57.06 -1.19 8.22
C LEU A 322 -58.16 -0.13 8.04
N SER A 323 -57.78 1.14 7.89
CA SER A 323 -58.70 2.27 7.75
C SER A 323 -59.55 2.12 6.47
N PRO A 324 -60.82 2.57 6.45
CA PRO A 324 -61.67 2.57 5.24
C PRO A 324 -61.03 3.24 4.01
N ASN A 325 -60.08 4.14 4.23
CA ASN A 325 -59.27 4.80 3.19
C ASN A 325 -58.40 3.83 2.37
N SER A 326 -58.20 2.59 2.84
CA SER A 326 -57.44 1.52 2.15
C SER A 326 -58.31 0.34 1.70
N LYS A 327 -59.61 0.58 1.52
CA LYS A 327 -60.59 -0.41 1.05
C LYS A 327 -60.14 -1.10 -0.24
N GLY A 328 -60.20 -2.44 -0.26
CA GLY A 328 -59.81 -3.28 -1.39
C GLY A 328 -58.35 -3.74 -1.38
N LYS A 329 -57.51 -3.22 -0.48
CA LYS A 329 -56.14 -3.70 -0.29
C LYS A 329 -56.07 -4.92 0.62
N ILE A 330 -55.16 -5.82 0.31
CA ILE A 330 -54.85 -7.01 1.11
C ILE A 330 -53.56 -6.74 1.88
N VAL A 331 -53.53 -7.08 3.17
CA VAL A 331 -52.34 -7.01 4.02
C VAL A 331 -52.46 -8.04 5.14
N ALA A 332 -51.38 -8.79 5.40
CA ALA A 332 -51.33 -9.75 6.50
C ALA A 332 -50.91 -9.02 7.79
N MET A 333 -51.84 -8.92 8.73
CA MET A 333 -51.68 -8.19 10.01
C MET A 333 -51.54 -9.16 11.19
N LYS A 334 -50.51 -8.94 12.02
CA LYS A 334 -50.22 -9.71 13.24
C LYS A 334 -49.91 -8.75 14.39
N GLY A 335 -50.30 -9.11 15.62
CA GLY A 335 -50.17 -8.21 16.79
C GLY A 335 -51.32 -7.20 16.92
N VAL A 336 -52.44 -7.42 16.21
CA VAL A 336 -53.60 -6.52 16.09
C VAL A 336 -54.17 -6.02 17.43
N ILE A 337 -54.06 -6.82 18.50
CA ILE A 337 -54.54 -6.48 19.86
C ILE A 337 -53.40 -6.07 20.83
N SER A 338 -52.32 -5.49 20.30
CA SER A 338 -51.11 -5.14 21.05
C SER A 338 -50.56 -3.79 20.60
N PRO A 339 -49.67 -3.13 21.37
CA PRO A 339 -49.04 -1.88 20.94
C PRO A 339 -48.16 -2.02 19.69
N TYR A 340 -47.86 -3.23 19.19
CA TYR A 340 -47.03 -3.44 18.00
C TYR A 340 -47.79 -4.18 16.90
N LEU A 341 -48.06 -3.50 15.78
CA LEU A 341 -48.67 -4.11 14.59
C LEU A 341 -47.59 -4.50 13.58
N GLN A 342 -47.44 -5.79 13.31
CA GLN A 342 -46.66 -6.29 12.19
C GLN A 342 -47.56 -6.38 10.96
N ALA A 343 -47.31 -5.52 9.96
CA ALA A 343 -47.95 -5.57 8.64
C ALA A 343 -46.97 -6.22 7.64
N THR A 344 -47.48 -7.16 6.84
CA THR A 344 -46.67 -8.02 5.95
C THR A 344 -47.40 -8.31 4.64
N ALA A 345 -46.65 -8.71 3.61
CA ALA A 345 -47.15 -9.00 2.26
C ALA A 345 -47.90 -7.80 1.63
N MET A 346 -47.32 -6.60 1.74
CA MET A 346 -47.88 -5.36 1.20
C MET A 346 -47.44 -5.12 -0.25
N GLU A 347 -48.39 -5.01 -1.17
CA GLU A 347 -48.18 -4.61 -2.57
C GLU A 347 -48.06 -3.08 -2.71
N VAL A 348 -47.65 -2.57 -3.88
CA VAL A 348 -47.41 -1.14 -4.16
C VAL A 348 -48.62 -0.23 -3.82
N GLY A 349 -48.34 0.93 -3.24
CA GLY A 349 -49.27 2.02 -2.94
C GLY A 349 -49.50 2.26 -1.44
N ASN A 350 -50.44 3.15 -1.14
CA ASN A 350 -50.64 3.69 0.21
C ASN A 350 -51.58 2.80 1.05
N TYR A 351 -51.26 2.57 2.32
CA TYR A 351 -52.06 1.85 3.32
C TYR A 351 -52.20 2.73 4.56
N THR A 352 -53.41 2.97 5.04
CA THR A 352 -53.67 3.70 6.28
C THR A 352 -54.15 2.72 7.33
N PHE A 353 -53.38 2.58 8.41
CA PHE A 353 -53.72 1.76 9.57
C PHE A 353 -54.27 2.67 10.66
N GLN A 354 -55.30 2.19 11.35
CA GLN A 354 -55.98 2.90 12.41
C GLN A 354 -55.77 2.17 13.73
N LEU A 355 -55.11 2.82 14.69
CA LEU A 355 -55.00 2.38 16.07
C LEU A 355 -56.14 2.98 16.89
N SER A 356 -56.89 2.13 17.57
CA SER A 356 -57.76 2.52 18.68
C SER A 356 -57.13 2.07 20.00
N VAL A 357 -57.18 2.93 21.02
CA VAL A 357 -56.80 2.60 22.40
C VAL A 357 -57.99 2.75 23.34
N THR A 358 -57.95 2.04 24.47
CA THR A 358 -58.97 2.10 25.53
C THR A 358 -58.30 2.09 26.90
N ASP A 359 -58.70 3.02 27.75
CA ASP A 359 -58.25 3.17 29.15
C ASP A 359 -58.92 2.14 30.09
N SER A 360 -58.77 2.34 31.40
CA SER A 360 -59.48 1.58 32.45
C SER A 360 -60.91 2.06 32.70
N SER A 361 -61.28 3.25 32.26
CA SER A 361 -62.63 3.84 32.39
C SER A 361 -63.58 3.48 31.24
N ASN A 362 -63.07 2.81 30.19
CA ASN A 362 -63.70 2.48 28.90
C ASN A 362 -63.86 3.67 27.93
N GLN A 363 -63.14 4.78 28.13
CA GLN A 363 -63.01 5.84 27.13
C GLN A 363 -62.12 5.36 25.98
N GLN A 364 -62.35 5.89 24.78
CA GLN A 364 -61.66 5.44 23.57
C GLN A 364 -61.12 6.60 22.76
N SER A 365 -59.98 6.36 22.12
CA SER A 365 -59.27 7.31 21.28
C SER A 365 -58.67 6.61 20.07
N VAL A 366 -58.43 7.37 19.00
CA VAL A 366 -58.12 6.82 17.66
C VAL A 366 -57.06 7.66 16.96
N ALA A 367 -56.06 7.02 16.37
CA ALA A 367 -55.02 7.63 15.54
C ALA A 367 -54.77 6.84 14.26
N ASP A 368 -54.60 7.53 13.13
CA ASP A 368 -54.30 6.96 11.81
C ASP A 368 -52.81 7.16 11.46
N VAL A 369 -52.17 6.13 10.90
CA VAL A 369 -50.81 6.18 10.33
C VAL A 369 -50.81 5.61 8.92
N THR A 370 -50.14 6.29 7.99
CA THR A 370 -50.07 5.89 6.58
C THR A 370 -48.68 5.36 6.20
N VAL A 371 -48.65 4.19 5.56
CA VAL A 371 -47.48 3.53 4.99
C VAL A 371 -47.59 3.55 3.47
N ILE A 372 -46.60 4.13 2.79
CA ILE A 372 -46.53 4.16 1.33
C ILE A 372 -45.56 3.07 0.87
N VAL A 373 -46.05 2.09 0.10
CA VAL A 373 -45.19 1.11 -0.58
C VAL A 373 -44.85 1.62 -1.96
N GLN A 374 -43.57 1.83 -2.25
CA GLN A 374 -43.07 2.23 -3.57
C GLN A 374 -42.60 1.00 -4.38
N PRO A 375 -42.70 1.03 -5.72
CA PRO A 375 -42.08 0.01 -6.56
C PRO A 375 -40.56 0.04 -6.40
N GLU A 376 -39.90 -1.06 -6.77
CA GLU A 376 -38.45 -1.16 -6.74
C GLU A 376 -37.81 -0.11 -7.67
N ILE A 377 -36.71 0.49 -7.22
CA ILE A 377 -35.95 1.47 -8.02
C ILE A 377 -34.89 0.70 -8.81
N ASP A 378 -35.19 0.53 -10.08
CA ASP A 378 -34.31 -0.02 -11.11
C ASP A 378 -32.98 0.75 -11.17
N LYS A 379 -31.87 0.04 -11.35
CA LYS A 379 -30.53 0.64 -11.43
C LYS A 379 -29.93 0.35 -12.80
N PRO A 380 -29.10 1.26 -13.33
CA PRO A 380 -28.41 0.96 -14.57
C PRO A 380 -27.44 -0.22 -14.38
N PRO A 381 -27.23 -1.05 -15.42
CA PRO A 381 -26.38 -2.22 -15.32
C PRO A 381 -24.92 -1.84 -15.00
N VAL A 382 -24.14 -2.85 -14.63
CA VAL A 382 -22.70 -2.76 -14.40
C VAL A 382 -22.00 -3.59 -15.48
N ALA A 383 -21.38 -2.92 -16.45
CA ALA A 383 -20.52 -3.56 -17.43
C ALA A 383 -19.22 -4.07 -16.79
N ASP A 384 -18.86 -5.34 -17.00
CA ASP A 384 -17.56 -5.93 -16.65
C ASP A 384 -17.02 -6.71 -17.84
N THR A 385 -15.90 -6.22 -18.41
CA THR A 385 -15.18 -6.83 -19.54
C THR A 385 -14.07 -7.80 -19.13
N GLY A 386 -13.89 -8.02 -17.83
CA GLY A 386 -12.71 -8.65 -17.27
C GLY A 386 -11.43 -7.80 -17.40
N PRO A 387 -10.28 -8.35 -16.97
CA PRO A 387 -9.00 -7.65 -17.02
C PRO A 387 -8.42 -7.57 -18.43
N ASP A 388 -7.60 -6.54 -18.65
CA ASP A 388 -6.79 -6.35 -19.86
C ASP A 388 -5.99 -7.61 -20.25
N LYS A 389 -5.81 -7.80 -21.56
CA LYS A 389 -5.23 -9.03 -22.12
C LYS A 389 -3.93 -8.73 -22.85
N GLU A 390 -2.90 -9.52 -22.58
CA GLU A 390 -1.69 -9.54 -23.40
C GLU A 390 -1.68 -10.79 -24.28
N LEU A 391 -1.34 -10.60 -25.56
CA LEU A 391 -1.16 -11.66 -26.56
C LEU A 391 0.26 -11.60 -27.10
N THR A 392 0.76 -12.73 -27.58
CA THR A 392 2.05 -12.84 -28.25
C THR A 392 1.82 -13.25 -29.70
N TYR A 393 2.31 -12.45 -30.65
CA TYR A 393 2.23 -12.76 -32.07
C TYR A 393 3.00 -14.08 -32.36
N PRO A 394 2.43 -15.06 -33.09
CA PRO A 394 1.35 -14.96 -34.08
C PRO A 394 -0.08 -15.32 -33.58
N VAL A 395 -0.42 -15.11 -32.30
CA VAL A 395 -1.80 -15.28 -31.82
C VAL A 395 -2.66 -14.06 -32.22
N GLU A 396 -3.28 -14.12 -33.40
CA GLU A 396 -4.08 -13.03 -33.99
C GLU A 396 -5.56 -12.97 -33.55
N SER A 397 -5.97 -13.75 -32.54
CA SER A 397 -7.36 -13.81 -32.08
C SER A 397 -7.48 -14.06 -30.58
N THR A 398 -8.58 -13.59 -29.96
CA THR A 398 -8.91 -13.86 -28.57
C THR A 398 -10.41 -13.65 -28.29
N ILE A 399 -10.85 -14.10 -27.12
CA ILE A 399 -12.24 -14.00 -26.66
C ILE A 399 -12.46 -12.65 -25.97
N LEU A 400 -13.55 -11.97 -26.27
CA LEU A 400 -14.11 -10.86 -25.51
C LEU A 400 -15.16 -11.44 -24.54
N ASP A 401 -15.00 -11.23 -23.23
CA ASP A 401 -15.88 -11.84 -22.21
C ASP A 401 -16.47 -10.77 -21.31
N GLY A 402 -17.77 -10.55 -21.48
CA GLY A 402 -18.61 -9.61 -20.74
C GLY A 402 -19.60 -10.30 -19.82
N SER A 403 -19.53 -11.63 -19.69
CA SER A 403 -20.51 -12.48 -18.97
C SER A 403 -20.60 -12.23 -17.46
N LYS A 404 -19.66 -11.44 -16.92
CA LYS A 404 -19.64 -11.00 -15.51
C LYS A 404 -20.43 -9.73 -15.25
N SER A 405 -20.86 -9.03 -16.32
CA SER A 405 -21.72 -7.86 -16.23
C SER A 405 -23.01 -8.19 -15.48
N ARG A 406 -23.51 -7.27 -14.66
CA ARG A 406 -24.60 -7.51 -13.71
C ARG A 406 -25.64 -6.41 -13.73
N ASP A 407 -26.84 -6.78 -13.34
CA ASP A 407 -28.03 -5.95 -13.29
C ASP A 407 -29.01 -6.56 -12.28
N ASP A 408 -29.90 -5.78 -11.68
CA ASP A 408 -30.90 -6.27 -10.73
C ASP A 408 -32.21 -6.77 -11.37
N GLN A 409 -32.54 -6.39 -12.61
CA GLN A 409 -33.66 -6.97 -13.37
C GLN A 409 -33.24 -7.85 -14.56
N GLY A 410 -32.02 -7.67 -15.06
CA GLY A 410 -31.37 -8.52 -16.06
C GLY A 410 -30.96 -7.78 -17.33
N ILE A 411 -29.75 -8.05 -17.81
CA ILE A 411 -29.20 -7.48 -19.05
C ILE A 411 -29.89 -8.12 -20.26
N VAL A 412 -30.46 -7.29 -21.13
CA VAL A 412 -31.19 -7.68 -22.34
C VAL A 412 -30.33 -7.60 -23.61
N SER A 413 -29.32 -6.71 -23.64
CA SER A 413 -28.40 -6.63 -24.79
C SER A 413 -26.95 -6.35 -24.38
N TYR A 414 -26.03 -6.90 -25.17
CA TYR A 414 -24.59 -6.66 -25.14
C TYR A 414 -24.17 -6.10 -26.50
N GLU A 415 -23.17 -5.24 -26.55
CA GLU A 415 -22.69 -4.63 -27.80
C GLU A 415 -21.19 -4.33 -27.69
N TRP A 416 -20.38 -5.04 -28.46
CA TRP A 416 -18.92 -4.91 -28.52
C TRP A 416 -18.48 -4.11 -29.75
N GLU A 417 -17.66 -3.08 -29.53
CA GLU A 417 -17.07 -2.25 -30.60
C GLU A 417 -15.57 -2.02 -30.39
N LEU A 418 -14.84 -1.75 -31.47
CA LEU A 418 -13.46 -1.30 -31.42
C LEU A 418 -13.42 0.23 -31.30
N ILE A 419 -12.88 0.76 -30.19
CA ILE A 419 -12.67 2.20 -29.99
C ILE A 419 -11.43 2.67 -30.77
N SER A 420 -10.35 1.91 -30.69
CA SER A 420 -9.06 2.24 -31.34
C SER A 420 -8.17 1.01 -31.48
N GLY A 421 -7.32 1.00 -32.50
CA GLY A 421 -6.31 -0.03 -32.76
C GLY A 421 -5.50 0.31 -34.01
N PRO A 422 -4.35 -0.36 -34.25
CA PRO A 422 -3.52 -0.13 -35.43
C PRO A 422 -4.16 -0.64 -36.74
N THR A 423 -5.09 -1.61 -36.65
CA THR A 423 -5.83 -2.17 -37.79
C THR A 423 -7.32 -2.29 -37.47
N ALA A 424 -8.14 -2.41 -38.51
CA ALA A 424 -9.50 -2.92 -38.37
C ALA A 424 -9.45 -4.43 -38.03
N VAL A 425 -10.39 -4.89 -37.21
CA VAL A 425 -10.51 -6.27 -36.74
C VAL A 425 -11.93 -6.79 -36.96
N THR A 426 -12.11 -8.11 -37.01
CA THR A 426 -13.44 -8.72 -37.08
C THR A 426 -13.84 -9.25 -35.71
N ILE A 427 -14.94 -8.74 -35.16
CA ILE A 427 -15.59 -9.26 -33.94
C ILE A 427 -16.76 -10.16 -34.37
N GLN A 428 -16.67 -11.45 -34.06
CA GLN A 428 -17.80 -12.37 -34.15
C GLN A 428 -18.58 -12.33 -32.84
N ASP A 429 -19.90 -12.52 -32.90
CA ASP A 429 -20.80 -12.51 -31.74
C ASP A 429 -20.72 -11.21 -30.91
N SER A 430 -20.56 -10.06 -31.59
CA SER A 430 -20.47 -8.73 -30.99
C SER A 430 -21.75 -8.29 -30.25
N ASP A 431 -22.89 -8.93 -30.53
CA ASP A 431 -24.19 -8.73 -29.89
C ASP A 431 -24.40 -9.58 -28.61
N LYS A 432 -23.41 -10.39 -28.22
CA LYS A 432 -23.49 -11.36 -27.13
C LYS A 432 -22.55 -11.03 -25.97
N ALA A 433 -22.86 -11.61 -24.82
CA ALA A 433 -22.03 -11.53 -23.62
C ALA A 433 -20.60 -12.07 -23.82
N VAL A 434 -20.40 -13.00 -24.76
CA VAL A 434 -19.09 -13.53 -25.14
C VAL A 434 -18.96 -13.46 -26.66
N GLY A 435 -17.95 -12.74 -27.14
CA GLY A 435 -17.61 -12.60 -28.56
C GLY A 435 -16.17 -13.05 -28.85
N ILE A 436 -15.79 -13.13 -30.12
CA ILE A 436 -14.43 -13.51 -30.53
C ILE A 436 -13.88 -12.46 -31.50
N VAL A 437 -12.76 -11.83 -31.14
CA VAL A 437 -12.05 -10.90 -32.02
C VAL A 437 -10.92 -11.60 -32.76
N SER A 438 -10.74 -11.24 -34.04
CA SER A 438 -9.77 -11.83 -34.96
C SER A 438 -9.17 -10.79 -35.91
N GLY A 439 -7.93 -11.03 -36.37
CA GLY A 439 -7.16 -10.10 -37.19
C GLY A 439 -6.31 -9.11 -36.38
N LEU A 440 -5.94 -9.49 -35.15
CA LEU A 440 -5.11 -8.70 -34.26
C LEU A 440 -3.63 -8.77 -34.68
N GLN A 441 -3.02 -7.62 -34.98
CA GLN A 441 -1.60 -7.45 -35.29
C GLN A 441 -0.86 -6.81 -34.10
N VAL A 442 0.47 -6.71 -34.17
CA VAL A 442 1.29 -6.13 -33.09
C VAL A 442 0.88 -4.67 -32.79
N GLY A 443 0.54 -4.38 -31.54
CA GLY A 443 0.05 -3.07 -31.10
C GLY A 443 -0.93 -3.15 -29.93
N ILE A 444 -1.64 -2.05 -29.65
CA ILE A 444 -2.64 -1.95 -28.57
C ILE A 444 -4.00 -1.65 -29.21
N TYR A 445 -5.01 -2.41 -28.82
CA TYR A 445 -6.41 -2.23 -29.18
C TYR A 445 -7.23 -1.91 -27.92
N HIS A 446 -8.23 -1.04 -28.04
CA HIS A 446 -9.21 -0.78 -26.97
C HIS A 446 -10.61 -1.11 -27.49
N PHE A 447 -11.32 -1.99 -26.78
CA PHE A 447 -12.69 -2.39 -27.08
C PHE A 447 -13.63 -1.79 -26.04
N ARG A 448 -14.82 -1.33 -26.45
CA ARG A 448 -15.90 -0.96 -25.54
C ARG A 448 -16.94 -2.08 -25.56
N LEU A 449 -17.38 -2.47 -24.37
CA LEU A 449 -18.64 -3.18 -24.17
C LEU A 449 -19.68 -2.17 -23.72
N ILE A 450 -20.85 -2.17 -24.37
CA ILE A 450 -22.08 -1.55 -23.88
C ILE A 450 -23.02 -2.67 -23.43
N VAL A 451 -23.61 -2.54 -22.25
CA VAL A 451 -24.72 -3.40 -21.80
C VAL A 451 -25.97 -2.55 -21.56
N LYS A 452 -27.15 -3.13 -21.78
CA LYS A 452 -28.45 -2.47 -21.56
C LYS A 452 -29.43 -3.43 -20.87
N ASP A 453 -30.20 -2.91 -19.91
CA ASP A 453 -31.23 -3.61 -19.15
C ASP A 453 -32.58 -3.71 -19.91
N SER A 454 -33.65 -4.05 -19.18
CA SER A 454 -35.02 -4.17 -19.72
C SER A 454 -35.80 -2.86 -19.86
N GLN A 455 -35.41 -1.80 -19.15
CA GLN A 455 -36.02 -0.46 -19.20
C GLN A 455 -35.29 0.48 -20.17
N GLY A 456 -34.08 0.10 -20.60
CA GLY A 456 -33.27 0.81 -21.57
C GLY A 456 -32.19 1.72 -20.97
N LEU A 457 -31.87 1.59 -19.68
CA LEU A 457 -30.65 2.22 -19.15
C LEU A 457 -29.43 1.45 -19.70
N ASN A 458 -28.26 2.08 -19.66
CA ASN A 458 -27.05 1.52 -20.23
C ASN A 458 -25.80 1.81 -19.41
N SER A 459 -24.77 1.01 -19.67
CA SER A 459 -23.50 1.05 -18.96
C SER A 459 -22.38 0.58 -19.88
N THR A 460 -21.18 1.11 -19.67
CA THR A 460 -20.05 0.86 -20.58
C THR A 460 -18.76 0.58 -19.84
N ALA A 461 -18.01 -0.43 -20.27
CA ALA A 461 -16.67 -0.74 -19.80
C ALA A 461 -15.70 -0.91 -20.98
N THR A 462 -14.40 -0.74 -20.72
CA THR A 462 -13.35 -0.74 -21.74
C THR A 462 -12.33 -1.83 -21.44
N LEU A 463 -11.97 -2.61 -22.46
CA LEU A 463 -10.95 -3.66 -22.41
C LEU A 463 -9.76 -3.29 -23.32
N SER A 464 -8.55 -3.31 -22.76
CA SER A 464 -7.31 -3.14 -23.52
C SER A 464 -6.73 -4.50 -23.89
N ILE A 465 -6.35 -4.67 -25.17
CA ILE A 465 -5.70 -5.87 -25.68
C ILE A 465 -4.37 -5.48 -26.33
N THR A 466 -3.26 -5.92 -25.73
CA THR A 466 -1.90 -5.61 -26.19
C THR A 466 -1.29 -6.84 -26.86
N VAL A 467 -1.09 -6.79 -28.16
CA VAL A 467 -0.36 -7.81 -28.92
C VAL A 467 1.11 -7.40 -28.98
N LYS A 468 1.98 -8.21 -28.39
CA LYS A 468 3.44 -8.02 -28.44
C LYS A 468 4.06 -8.99 -29.44
N GLU A 469 5.10 -8.53 -30.13
CA GLU A 469 5.96 -9.42 -30.90
C GLU A 469 6.75 -10.33 -29.94
N GLU A 470 6.94 -11.60 -30.32
CA GLU A 470 7.67 -12.55 -29.49
C GLU A 470 9.17 -12.23 -29.48
N LYS A 471 9.66 -11.70 -28.35
CA LYS A 471 11.10 -11.44 -28.14
C LYS A 471 11.89 -12.74 -28.25
N ASN A 472 12.55 -12.93 -29.39
CA ASN A 472 13.52 -13.98 -29.60
C ASN A 472 14.94 -13.45 -29.31
N SER A 473 15.70 -14.11 -28.45
CA SER A 473 17.14 -13.84 -28.30
C SER A 473 17.96 -14.80 -29.19
N PRO A 474 19.16 -14.42 -29.66
CA PRO A 474 20.00 -15.33 -30.42
C PRO A 474 20.52 -16.46 -29.51
N PRO A 475 20.64 -17.70 -30.02
CA PRO A 475 21.18 -18.81 -29.23
C PRO A 475 22.61 -18.54 -28.78
N GLN A 476 23.04 -19.17 -27.68
CA GLN A 476 24.42 -19.16 -27.22
C GLN A 476 25.13 -20.45 -27.66
N ALA A 477 26.12 -20.30 -28.55
CA ALA A 477 26.95 -21.42 -28.97
C ALA A 477 27.99 -21.79 -27.89
N HIS A 478 28.24 -23.08 -27.73
CA HIS A 478 29.27 -23.64 -26.86
C HIS A 478 29.95 -24.80 -27.57
N ALA A 479 31.20 -24.61 -28.02
CA ALA A 479 31.93 -25.52 -28.92
C ALA A 479 32.81 -26.56 -28.20
N GLY A 480 32.85 -26.55 -26.86
CA GLY A 480 33.65 -27.47 -26.04
C GLY A 480 35.05 -26.95 -25.64
N GLY A 481 35.59 -25.96 -26.35
CA GLY A 481 36.82 -25.25 -25.98
C GLY A 481 38.10 -25.96 -26.44
N THR A 482 39.14 -25.97 -25.59
CA THR A 482 40.48 -26.48 -25.93
C THR A 482 40.70 -27.92 -25.47
N HIS A 483 41.11 -28.77 -26.41
CA HIS A 483 41.46 -30.16 -26.19
C HIS A 483 42.91 -30.43 -26.59
N ILE A 484 43.55 -31.40 -25.89
CA ILE A 484 44.90 -31.88 -26.22
C ILE A 484 44.81 -33.38 -26.53
N LEU A 485 45.23 -33.75 -27.73
CA LEU A 485 45.32 -35.12 -28.22
C LEU A 485 46.80 -35.53 -28.30
N VAL A 486 47.11 -36.79 -28.02
CA VAL A 486 48.48 -37.32 -28.12
C VAL A 486 48.46 -38.58 -28.95
N LEU A 487 49.27 -38.60 -30.02
CA LEU A 487 49.43 -39.78 -30.87
C LEU A 487 49.98 -40.98 -30.05
N PRO A 488 49.64 -42.23 -30.39
CA PRO A 488 48.98 -42.68 -31.62
C PRO A 488 47.46 -42.51 -31.68
N ASN A 489 46.78 -42.01 -30.63
CA ASN A 489 45.35 -41.70 -30.77
C ASN A 489 45.19 -40.50 -31.72
N ASN A 490 44.55 -40.73 -32.86
CA ASN A 490 44.33 -39.76 -33.93
C ASN A 490 42.83 -39.43 -34.12
N SER A 491 42.01 -39.69 -33.09
CA SER A 491 40.57 -39.46 -33.10
C SER A 491 40.10 -38.70 -31.85
N ILE A 492 39.11 -37.81 -32.02
CA ILE A 492 38.51 -37.03 -30.93
C ILE A 492 37.07 -36.64 -31.30
N ASN A 493 36.23 -36.48 -30.27
CA ASN A 493 34.89 -35.93 -30.40
C ASN A 493 34.85 -34.56 -29.72
N LEU A 494 34.34 -33.53 -30.41
CA LEU A 494 34.09 -32.20 -29.84
C LEU A 494 32.60 -32.07 -29.52
N ASP A 495 32.28 -31.76 -28.27
CA ASP A 495 30.91 -31.73 -27.75
C ASP A 495 30.34 -30.31 -27.76
N GLY A 496 29.46 -30.06 -28.73
CA GLY A 496 28.70 -28.81 -28.87
C GLY A 496 27.30 -28.84 -28.24
N SER A 497 26.88 -29.97 -27.67
CA SER A 497 25.50 -30.20 -27.19
C SER A 497 25.06 -29.30 -26.04
N LYS A 498 26.00 -28.58 -25.42
CA LYS A 498 25.77 -27.62 -24.34
C LYS A 498 25.27 -26.26 -24.82
N SER A 499 25.22 -26.04 -26.14
CA SER A 499 24.70 -24.81 -26.75
C SER A 499 23.22 -24.61 -26.40
N VAL A 500 22.83 -23.40 -25.97
CA VAL A 500 21.49 -23.10 -25.42
C VAL A 500 20.76 -22.10 -26.31
N GLY A 501 19.43 -22.20 -26.40
CA GLY A 501 18.60 -21.19 -27.05
C GLY A 501 17.16 -21.25 -26.55
N ASP A 502 16.55 -20.09 -26.35
CA ASP A 502 15.28 -19.91 -25.61
C ASP A 502 14.11 -20.75 -26.15
N GLN A 503 14.07 -20.99 -27.46
CA GLN A 503 13.01 -21.74 -28.14
C GLN A 503 13.46 -23.13 -28.64
N GLY A 504 14.62 -23.61 -28.17
CA GLY A 504 15.24 -24.86 -28.62
C GLY A 504 16.18 -24.67 -29.83
N LEU A 505 17.25 -25.45 -29.86
CA LEU A 505 18.29 -25.39 -30.90
C LEU A 505 17.90 -26.18 -32.15
N VAL A 506 17.92 -25.55 -33.33
CA VAL A 506 17.53 -26.21 -34.60
C VAL A 506 18.54 -25.93 -35.74
N SER A 507 19.83 -26.05 -35.43
CA SER A 507 20.88 -26.64 -36.29
C SER A 507 22.26 -26.40 -35.69
N TYR A 508 23.16 -27.36 -35.91
CA TYR A 508 24.60 -27.22 -35.68
C TYR A 508 25.29 -27.15 -37.04
N GLN A 509 26.35 -26.35 -37.16
CA GLN A 509 27.22 -26.31 -38.33
C GLN A 509 28.67 -26.07 -37.91
N TRP A 510 29.45 -27.14 -37.87
CA TRP A 510 30.90 -27.09 -37.64
C TRP A 510 31.64 -26.75 -38.93
N THR A 511 32.58 -25.80 -38.84
CA THR A 511 33.44 -25.37 -39.94
C THR A 511 34.89 -25.38 -39.47
N ARG A 512 35.79 -26.07 -40.19
CA ARG A 512 37.24 -26.03 -39.89
C ARG A 512 37.82 -24.70 -40.38
N ASP A 513 38.71 -24.11 -39.60
CA ASP A 513 39.48 -22.93 -40.04
C ASP A 513 40.47 -23.28 -41.17
N GLY A 514 40.59 -22.39 -42.16
CA GLY A 514 41.44 -22.60 -43.34
C GLY A 514 42.95 -22.66 -43.07
N GLN A 515 43.42 -22.24 -41.89
CA GLN A 515 44.81 -22.37 -41.44
C GLN A 515 45.07 -23.68 -40.68
N SER A 516 44.03 -24.46 -40.36
CA SER A 516 44.18 -25.76 -39.71
C SER A 516 44.75 -26.82 -40.67
N PRO A 517 45.41 -27.89 -40.18
CA PRO A 517 45.83 -28.99 -41.02
C PRO A 517 44.67 -29.60 -41.84
N ALA A 518 44.93 -29.80 -43.13
CA ALA A 518 43.95 -30.40 -44.04
C ALA A 518 43.68 -31.88 -43.71
N ALA A 519 44.71 -32.62 -43.31
CA ALA A 519 44.58 -34.02 -42.87
C ALA A 519 43.74 -34.09 -41.58
N GLY A 520 42.86 -35.09 -41.50
CA GLY A 520 41.89 -35.25 -40.43
C GLY A 520 40.48 -35.21 -41.00
N ASP A 521 39.73 -36.28 -40.85
CA ASP A 521 38.48 -36.53 -41.56
C ASP A 521 37.28 -36.43 -40.62
N VAL A 522 36.19 -35.80 -41.08
CA VAL A 522 34.93 -35.70 -40.33
C VAL A 522 34.11 -36.96 -40.58
N MET A 523 33.79 -37.70 -39.52
CA MET A 523 33.02 -38.94 -39.62
C MET A 523 31.52 -38.70 -39.66
N TYR A 524 30.79 -39.59 -40.36
CA TYR A 524 29.32 -39.66 -40.43
C TYR A 524 28.59 -38.36 -40.79
N SER A 525 29.24 -37.44 -41.51
CA SER A 525 28.72 -36.07 -41.75
C SER A 525 28.39 -35.29 -40.47
N SER A 526 29.06 -35.60 -39.35
CA SER A 526 28.84 -34.99 -38.03
C SER A 526 29.13 -33.49 -37.92
N TYR A 527 29.54 -32.84 -39.02
CA TYR A 527 29.61 -31.38 -39.11
C TYR A 527 28.23 -30.70 -39.02
N LYS A 528 27.12 -31.44 -39.10
CA LYS A 528 25.75 -30.94 -38.83
C LYS A 528 25.17 -31.36 -37.48
N GLU A 529 25.93 -32.13 -36.69
CA GLU A 529 25.47 -32.78 -35.46
C GLU A 529 25.96 -32.02 -34.22
N PRO A 530 25.33 -32.20 -33.04
CA PRO A 530 25.80 -31.61 -31.78
C PRO A 530 27.21 -32.07 -31.38
N VAL A 531 27.69 -33.21 -31.88
CA VAL A 531 29.01 -33.75 -31.54
C VAL A 531 29.80 -33.98 -32.83
N LEU A 532 30.85 -33.18 -33.06
CA LEU A 532 31.76 -33.35 -34.20
C LEU A 532 32.72 -34.51 -33.94
N GLN A 533 32.68 -35.54 -34.79
CA GLN A 533 33.56 -36.70 -34.70
C GLN A 533 34.70 -36.59 -35.73
N LEU A 534 35.94 -36.59 -35.24
CA LEU A 534 37.15 -36.45 -36.04
C LEU A 534 38.02 -37.71 -35.93
N THR A 535 38.61 -38.12 -37.06
CA THR A 535 39.63 -39.17 -37.13
C THR A 535 40.79 -38.72 -38.02
N ASN A 536 41.82 -39.55 -38.19
CA ASN A 536 42.96 -39.31 -39.09
C ASN A 536 43.74 -38.00 -38.79
N LEU A 537 43.69 -37.53 -37.54
CA LEU A 537 44.38 -36.31 -37.11
C LEU A 537 45.90 -36.49 -37.09
N VAL A 538 46.64 -35.44 -37.43
CA VAL A 538 48.11 -35.40 -37.50
C VAL A 538 48.69 -34.34 -36.57
N GLU A 539 50.01 -34.38 -36.33
CA GLU A 539 50.73 -33.44 -35.47
C GLU A 539 50.49 -31.98 -35.94
N GLY A 540 49.90 -31.14 -35.08
CA GLY A 540 49.46 -29.80 -35.45
C GLY A 540 48.39 -29.21 -34.51
N ILE A 541 47.90 -28.01 -34.83
CA ILE A 541 46.81 -27.34 -34.09
C ILE A 541 45.63 -27.14 -35.04
N TYR A 542 44.45 -27.60 -34.63
CA TYR A 542 43.21 -27.41 -35.37
C TYR A 542 42.31 -26.40 -34.66
N LEU A 543 41.63 -25.57 -35.44
CA LEU A 543 40.59 -24.64 -34.99
C LEU A 543 39.29 -24.95 -35.73
N PHE A 544 38.19 -25.05 -34.98
CA PHE A 544 36.85 -25.29 -35.50
C PHE A 544 35.88 -24.24 -34.97
N TYR A 545 35.08 -23.67 -35.85
CA TYR A 545 33.95 -22.81 -35.49
C TYR A 545 32.68 -23.67 -35.44
N LEU A 546 31.98 -23.67 -34.31
CA LEU A 546 30.61 -24.16 -34.24
C LEU A 546 29.68 -22.97 -34.45
N LYS A 547 28.96 -22.96 -35.58
CA LYS A 547 27.78 -22.10 -35.76
C LYS A 547 26.53 -22.83 -35.29
N VAL A 548 25.70 -22.12 -34.54
CA VAL A 548 24.38 -22.56 -34.05
C VAL A 548 23.32 -21.64 -34.63
N THR A 549 22.18 -22.18 -35.06
CA THR A 549 21.02 -21.38 -35.55
C THR A 549 19.73 -21.86 -34.88
N ASP A 550 18.81 -20.93 -34.62
CA ASP A 550 17.46 -21.24 -34.12
C ASP A 550 16.43 -21.42 -35.26
N THR A 551 15.17 -21.66 -34.91
CA THR A 551 14.04 -21.80 -35.85
C THR A 551 13.67 -20.53 -36.60
N LYS A 552 14.14 -19.36 -36.14
CA LYS A 552 13.83 -18.03 -36.70
C LYS A 552 14.99 -17.45 -37.52
N GLY A 553 16.13 -18.14 -37.59
CA GLY A 553 17.31 -17.77 -38.36
C GLY A 553 18.35 -16.94 -37.61
N ASN A 554 18.13 -16.62 -36.32
CA ASN A 554 19.18 -16.01 -35.51
C ASN A 554 20.28 -17.05 -35.26
N SER A 555 21.54 -16.60 -35.28
CA SER A 555 22.69 -17.50 -35.11
C SER A 555 23.84 -16.89 -34.33
N ASN A 556 24.65 -17.76 -33.77
CA ASN A 556 25.81 -17.44 -32.93
C ASN A 556 26.95 -18.44 -33.22
N THR A 557 28.17 -18.08 -32.84
CA THR A 557 29.37 -18.86 -33.17
C THR A 557 30.35 -18.91 -31.99
N ASP A 558 30.82 -20.11 -31.66
CA ASP A 558 31.90 -20.34 -30.68
C ASP A 558 33.04 -21.19 -31.29
N THR A 559 34.20 -21.19 -30.66
CA THR A 559 35.44 -21.81 -31.18
C THR A 559 35.94 -22.96 -30.32
N ALA A 560 36.28 -24.08 -30.97
CA ALA A 560 36.98 -25.21 -30.37
C ALA A 560 38.38 -25.35 -30.95
N THR A 561 39.35 -25.75 -30.11
CA THR A 561 40.74 -25.97 -30.51
C THR A 561 41.22 -27.37 -30.15
N VAL A 562 41.99 -28.01 -31.03
CA VAL A 562 42.58 -29.33 -30.79
C VAL A 562 44.08 -29.27 -31.05
N GLU A 563 44.89 -29.37 -30.01
CA GLU A 563 46.34 -29.51 -30.11
C GLU A 563 46.71 -31.00 -30.21
N VAL A 564 47.27 -31.43 -31.33
CA VAL A 564 47.67 -32.83 -31.57
C VAL A 564 49.18 -32.95 -31.42
N ARG A 565 49.61 -33.60 -30.34
CA ARG A 565 51.01 -33.77 -29.96
C ARG A 565 51.63 -35.06 -30.51
N PRO A 566 52.94 -35.06 -30.82
CA PRO A 566 53.66 -36.25 -31.28
C PRO A 566 53.64 -37.38 -30.23
N ASP A 567 53.71 -38.62 -30.72
CA ASP A 567 53.77 -39.81 -29.87
C ASP A 567 55.07 -39.83 -29.04
N PRO A 568 55.02 -39.84 -27.69
CA PRO A 568 56.21 -39.92 -26.84
C PRO A 568 56.99 -41.23 -27.01
N ARG A 569 56.40 -42.27 -27.61
CA ARG A 569 57.01 -43.57 -27.90
C ARG A 569 57.56 -43.67 -29.34
N LYS A 570 57.37 -42.66 -30.19
CA LYS A 570 57.84 -42.58 -31.60
C LYS A 570 59.32 -42.96 -31.76
N GLN A 571 60.15 -42.64 -30.76
CA GLN A 571 61.59 -42.96 -30.71
C GLN A 571 61.92 -44.44 -30.42
N ASN A 572 60.98 -45.22 -29.87
CA ASN A 572 61.18 -46.63 -29.50
C ASN A 572 60.42 -47.61 -30.41
N LEU A 573 59.82 -47.12 -31.50
CA LEU A 573 59.12 -47.94 -32.48
C LEU A 573 60.07 -48.54 -33.52
N VAL A 574 59.86 -49.83 -33.75
CA VAL A 574 60.45 -50.63 -34.83
C VAL A 574 59.44 -50.74 -35.96
N GLU A 575 59.94 -50.58 -37.18
CA GLU A 575 59.21 -50.70 -38.43
C GLU A 575 59.59 -52.04 -39.11
N LEU A 576 58.63 -52.96 -39.18
CA LEU A 576 58.78 -54.27 -39.82
C LEU A 576 57.92 -54.32 -41.09
N ILE A 577 58.57 -54.43 -42.25
CA ILE A 577 57.89 -54.49 -43.55
C ILE A 577 57.85 -55.95 -44.01
N LEU A 578 56.64 -56.47 -44.24
CA LEU A 578 56.36 -57.87 -44.62
C LEU A 578 55.79 -57.95 -46.03
N LYS A 579 56.15 -59.00 -46.78
CA LYS A 579 55.59 -59.29 -48.11
C LYS A 579 54.21 -59.98 -48.03
N VAL A 580 53.24 -59.28 -47.46
CA VAL A 580 51.81 -59.66 -47.41
C VAL A 580 50.95 -58.40 -47.52
N ALA A 581 49.82 -58.48 -48.24
CA ALA A 581 48.84 -57.41 -48.29
C ALA A 581 48.06 -57.34 -46.96
N VAL A 582 47.74 -56.12 -46.46
CA VAL A 582 47.14 -55.96 -45.12
C VAL A 582 45.84 -56.74 -44.96
N GLY A 583 44.96 -56.73 -45.98
CA GLY A 583 43.70 -57.48 -45.98
C GLY A 583 43.84 -59.00 -46.00
N LEU A 584 45.06 -59.55 -46.13
CA LEU A 584 45.38 -60.98 -46.06
C LEU A 584 46.10 -61.36 -44.75
N LEU A 585 46.40 -60.39 -43.87
CA LEU A 585 46.99 -60.61 -42.55
C LEU A 585 45.86 -60.73 -41.51
N THR A 586 45.45 -61.95 -41.18
CA THR A 586 44.46 -62.17 -40.11
C THR A 586 45.08 -61.95 -38.73
N GLU A 587 44.23 -61.66 -37.74
CA GLU A 587 44.63 -61.50 -36.34
C GLU A 587 45.37 -62.74 -35.79
N GLN A 588 44.96 -63.96 -36.19
CA GLN A 588 45.64 -65.21 -35.85
C GLN A 588 47.06 -65.32 -36.45
N GLN A 589 47.26 -64.81 -37.67
CA GLN A 589 48.56 -64.79 -38.32
C GLN A 589 49.48 -63.70 -37.74
N LYS A 590 48.92 -62.56 -37.35
CA LYS A 590 49.60 -61.53 -36.54
C LYS A 590 50.07 -62.11 -35.20
N ASP A 591 49.22 -62.79 -34.44
CA ASP A 591 49.60 -63.38 -33.14
C ASP A 591 50.68 -64.47 -33.30
N THR A 592 50.58 -65.27 -34.37
CA THR A 592 51.61 -66.25 -34.75
C THR A 592 52.94 -65.57 -35.05
N LEU A 593 52.92 -64.47 -35.81
CA LEU A 593 54.11 -63.67 -36.14
C LEU A 593 54.70 -62.97 -34.89
N VAL A 594 53.87 -62.47 -33.97
CA VAL A 594 54.33 -61.90 -32.69
C VAL A 594 55.06 -62.96 -31.86
N ARG A 595 54.55 -64.18 -31.77
CA ARG A 595 55.23 -65.30 -31.10
C ARG A 595 56.56 -65.67 -31.77
N GLN A 596 56.63 -65.68 -33.10
CA GLN A 596 57.88 -65.91 -33.83
C GLN A 596 58.90 -64.79 -33.58
N LEU A 597 58.48 -63.52 -33.58
CA LEU A 597 59.34 -62.38 -33.23
C LEU A 597 59.83 -62.46 -31.78
N ALA A 598 58.99 -62.90 -30.84
CA ALA A 598 59.35 -63.08 -29.44
C ALA A 598 60.44 -64.12 -29.25
N VAL A 599 60.38 -65.25 -29.98
CA VAL A 599 61.45 -66.27 -30.01
C VAL A 599 62.76 -65.69 -30.56
N LEU A 600 62.72 -64.98 -31.70
CA LEU A 600 63.90 -64.36 -32.31
C LEU A 600 64.58 -63.33 -31.38
N LEU A 601 63.78 -62.54 -30.67
CA LEU A 601 64.22 -61.51 -29.71
C LEU A 601 64.54 -62.05 -28.31
N LYS A 602 64.16 -63.29 -27.99
CA LYS A 602 64.27 -63.93 -26.67
C LYS A 602 63.53 -63.16 -25.57
N VAL A 603 62.34 -62.66 -25.90
CA VAL A 603 61.39 -62.01 -24.98
C VAL A 603 60.09 -62.80 -24.90
N LEU A 604 59.18 -62.42 -24.01
CA LEU A 604 57.82 -62.99 -23.99
C LEU A 604 56.98 -62.41 -25.13
N ASP A 605 55.98 -63.16 -25.62
CA ASP A 605 55.01 -62.63 -26.59
C ASP A 605 54.16 -61.50 -25.99
N SER A 606 53.97 -61.50 -24.67
CA SER A 606 53.42 -60.36 -23.90
C SER A 606 54.21 -59.07 -24.03
N ASP A 607 55.52 -59.13 -24.27
CA ASP A 607 56.41 -57.97 -24.18
C ASP A 607 56.52 -57.21 -25.50
N ILE A 608 56.09 -57.83 -26.61
CA ILE A 608 55.99 -57.21 -27.93
C ILE A 608 54.63 -56.53 -28.05
N LYS A 609 54.63 -55.19 -28.11
CA LYS A 609 53.41 -54.39 -28.27
C LYS A 609 53.32 -53.83 -29.68
N VAL A 610 52.48 -54.46 -30.51
CA VAL A 610 52.08 -53.92 -31.81
C VAL A 610 51.22 -52.68 -31.59
N GLN A 611 51.64 -51.54 -32.13
CA GLN A 611 50.99 -50.24 -31.99
C GLN A 611 50.16 -49.86 -33.23
N LYS A 612 50.60 -50.24 -34.42
CA LYS A 612 49.88 -49.98 -35.68
C LYS A 612 50.20 -51.06 -36.72
N ILE A 613 49.21 -51.44 -37.51
CA ILE A 613 49.39 -52.20 -38.75
C ILE A 613 48.85 -51.31 -39.88
N GLN A 614 49.60 -51.15 -40.97
CA GLN A 614 49.23 -50.29 -42.09
C GLN A 614 49.79 -50.81 -43.42
N ALA A 615 49.23 -50.40 -44.55
CA ALA A 615 49.77 -50.74 -45.86
C ALA A 615 51.09 -49.99 -46.11
N HIS A 616 52.06 -50.69 -46.69
CA HIS A 616 53.24 -50.09 -47.33
C HIS A 616 53.04 -50.01 -48.84
N SER A 617 52.43 -51.06 -49.41
CA SER A 617 51.92 -51.12 -50.78
C SER A 617 50.83 -52.20 -50.87
N ASP A 618 50.21 -52.36 -52.04
CA ASP A 618 49.17 -53.37 -52.30
C ASP A 618 49.59 -54.82 -51.97
N LEU A 619 50.91 -55.07 -51.92
CA LEU A 619 51.50 -56.38 -51.65
C LEU A 619 52.39 -56.42 -50.40
N SER A 620 52.43 -55.35 -49.60
CA SER A 620 53.28 -55.30 -48.39
C SER A 620 52.69 -54.50 -47.22
N THR A 621 52.92 -55.01 -46.01
CA THR A 621 52.37 -54.52 -44.75
C THR A 621 53.48 -54.00 -43.86
N VAL A 622 53.30 -52.80 -43.29
CA VAL A 622 54.09 -52.32 -42.16
C VAL A 622 53.43 -52.74 -40.85
N ILE A 623 54.20 -53.35 -39.96
CA ILE A 623 53.86 -53.51 -38.55
C ILE A 623 54.78 -52.59 -37.73
N LEU A 624 54.18 -51.65 -36.99
CA LEU A 624 54.86 -50.80 -36.02
C LEU A 624 54.70 -51.39 -34.63
N PHE A 625 55.80 -51.68 -33.94
CA PHE A 625 55.80 -52.25 -32.60
C PHE A 625 56.94 -51.73 -31.74
N TYR A 626 56.84 -51.92 -30.42
CA TYR A 626 57.93 -51.73 -29.46
C TYR A 626 58.04 -52.93 -28.52
N VAL A 627 59.18 -53.06 -27.84
CA VAL A 627 59.45 -54.12 -26.87
C VAL A 627 59.51 -53.50 -25.47
N GLN A 628 58.78 -54.10 -24.53
CA GLN A 628 58.63 -53.61 -23.16
C GLN A 628 58.76 -54.77 -22.17
N THR A 629 59.93 -54.89 -21.55
CA THR A 629 60.30 -56.07 -20.74
C THR A 629 60.19 -55.81 -19.23
N GLY A 630 59.56 -56.74 -18.52
CA GLY A 630 59.57 -56.83 -17.06
C GLY A 630 58.66 -55.83 -16.31
N PRO A 631 58.55 -55.98 -14.97
CA PRO A 631 57.54 -55.28 -14.15
C PRO A 631 57.74 -53.77 -14.04
N LEU A 632 58.93 -53.25 -14.36
CA LEU A 632 59.23 -51.81 -14.38
C LEU A 632 58.83 -51.13 -15.70
N LEU A 633 58.10 -51.82 -16.59
CA LEU A 633 57.58 -51.29 -17.86
C LEU A 633 58.67 -50.66 -18.76
N LYS A 634 59.91 -51.15 -18.64
CA LYS A 634 61.09 -50.59 -19.33
C LYS A 634 61.00 -50.86 -20.83
N ILE A 635 60.82 -49.79 -21.61
CA ILE A 635 60.83 -49.85 -23.07
C ILE A 635 62.28 -50.01 -23.55
N GLN A 636 62.52 -50.96 -24.46
CA GLN A 636 63.82 -51.18 -25.09
C GLN A 636 64.04 -50.19 -26.23
N LYS A 637 65.30 -49.79 -26.47
CA LYS A 637 65.64 -48.87 -27.57
C LYS A 637 65.45 -49.58 -28.91
N ALA A 638 64.72 -48.95 -29.83
CA ALA A 638 64.41 -49.53 -31.14
C ALA A 638 65.67 -50.00 -31.91
N THR A 639 66.79 -49.28 -31.79
CA THR A 639 68.08 -49.62 -32.43
C THR A 639 68.68 -50.95 -31.95
N GLU A 640 68.44 -51.34 -30.70
CA GLU A 640 68.91 -52.61 -30.14
C GLU A 640 68.02 -53.78 -30.61
N VAL A 641 66.70 -53.55 -30.64
CA VAL A 641 65.69 -54.50 -31.16
C VAL A 641 65.91 -54.77 -32.65
N VAL A 642 66.12 -53.73 -33.46
CA VAL A 642 66.38 -53.82 -34.90
C VAL A 642 67.64 -54.62 -35.19
N ARG A 643 68.77 -54.29 -34.55
CA ARG A 643 70.04 -55.00 -34.76
C ARG A 643 69.96 -56.46 -34.32
N THR A 644 69.22 -56.75 -33.25
CA THR A 644 68.96 -58.13 -32.81
C THR A 644 68.16 -58.90 -33.87
N LEU A 645 67.06 -58.33 -34.38
CA LEU A 645 66.25 -58.96 -35.43
C LEU A 645 67.02 -59.14 -36.74
N GLN A 646 67.69 -58.12 -37.24
CA GLN A 646 68.52 -58.20 -38.46
C GLN A 646 69.59 -59.30 -38.31
N GLY A 647 70.32 -59.30 -37.19
CA GLY A 647 71.37 -60.28 -36.90
C GLY A 647 70.87 -61.72 -36.72
N GLN A 648 69.61 -61.93 -36.33
CA GLN A 648 69.00 -63.26 -36.20
C GLN A 648 68.38 -63.73 -37.54
N LEU A 649 67.69 -62.86 -38.27
CA LEU A 649 67.11 -63.16 -39.60
C LEU A 649 68.17 -63.53 -40.64
N LEU A 650 69.38 -62.97 -40.52
CA LEU A 650 70.55 -63.35 -41.33
C LEU A 650 71.12 -64.73 -40.96
N LYS A 651 70.89 -65.24 -39.74
CA LYS A 651 71.44 -66.52 -39.24
C LYS A 651 70.48 -67.69 -39.38
N GLU A 652 69.25 -67.51 -38.94
CA GLU A 652 68.23 -68.59 -38.88
C GLU A 652 67.46 -68.73 -40.20
N LYS A 653 67.80 -67.89 -41.20
CA LYS A 653 67.12 -67.66 -42.50
C LYS A 653 65.77 -66.96 -42.34
N ALA A 654 65.39 -66.24 -43.39
CA ALA A 654 64.15 -65.45 -43.44
C ALA A 654 62.86 -66.30 -43.49
N ASP A 655 62.98 -67.64 -43.51
CA ASP A 655 61.89 -68.61 -43.63
C ASP A 655 61.27 -69.00 -42.26
N PHE A 656 61.85 -68.55 -41.14
CA PHE A 656 61.30 -68.79 -39.80
C PHE A 656 60.00 -68.01 -39.52
N LEU A 657 59.83 -66.85 -40.15
CA LEU A 657 58.62 -66.03 -40.05
C LEU A 657 57.58 -66.46 -41.08
N ILE A 658 56.30 -66.46 -40.67
CA ILE A 658 55.15 -66.82 -41.51
C ILE A 658 55.02 -66.00 -42.80
N TYR A 659 55.63 -64.80 -42.86
CA TYR A 659 55.77 -64.01 -44.08
C TYR A 659 57.22 -63.56 -44.27
N LYS A 660 57.67 -63.53 -45.53
CA LYS A 660 59.00 -63.01 -45.88
C LYS A 660 59.12 -61.53 -45.49
N VAL A 661 60.11 -61.24 -44.66
CA VAL A 661 60.52 -59.88 -44.30
C VAL A 661 61.18 -59.19 -45.51
N LEU A 662 60.84 -57.91 -45.71
CA LEU A 662 61.43 -57.03 -46.71
C LEU A 662 62.42 -56.04 -46.09
N ARG A 663 62.10 -55.46 -44.92
CA ARG A 663 62.93 -54.49 -44.21
C ARG A 663 62.62 -54.51 -42.70
N VAL A 664 63.61 -54.23 -41.85
CA VAL A 664 63.46 -54.08 -40.38
C VAL A 664 64.28 -52.87 -39.95
N GLU A 665 63.64 -51.80 -39.49
CA GLU A 665 64.28 -50.50 -39.21
C GLU A 665 63.64 -49.77 -38.03
N THR A 666 64.17 -48.61 -37.66
CA THR A 666 63.58 -47.74 -36.63
C THR A 666 62.74 -46.63 -37.27
N VAL A 667 61.57 -46.34 -36.71
CA VAL A 667 60.62 -45.35 -37.28
C VAL A 667 61.27 -43.97 -37.40
N VAL A 668 61.87 -43.48 -36.32
CA VAL A 668 62.82 -42.36 -36.33
C VAL A 668 64.19 -42.90 -36.75
N CYS A 669 64.91 -42.24 -37.65
CA CYS A 669 66.27 -42.67 -37.97
C CYS A 669 67.25 -42.28 -36.84
N PHE A 670 68.03 -43.27 -36.37
CA PHE A 670 69.03 -43.11 -35.30
C PHE A 670 70.48 -43.31 -35.78
N LEU A 671 70.71 -43.38 -37.11
CA LEU A 671 72.07 -43.41 -37.64
C LEU A 671 72.80 -42.12 -37.22
N LYS A 672 73.91 -42.28 -36.50
CA LYS A 672 74.73 -41.15 -36.04
C LYS A 672 75.53 -40.47 -37.14
N CYS A 673 75.53 -41.04 -38.35
CA CYS A 673 76.24 -40.54 -39.54
C CYS A 673 77.67 -40.08 -39.22
N SER A 674 78.39 -40.88 -38.42
CA SER A 674 79.77 -40.64 -37.97
C SER A 674 80.03 -39.33 -37.21
N GLY A 675 78.99 -38.58 -36.83
CA GLY A 675 79.11 -37.19 -36.35
C GLY A 675 79.38 -36.17 -37.47
N HIS A 676 79.31 -36.60 -38.73
CA HIS A 676 79.67 -35.85 -39.93
C HIS A 676 78.55 -35.82 -40.98
N GLY A 677 77.31 -36.02 -40.53
CA GLY A 677 76.09 -35.91 -41.33
C GLY A 677 74.85 -35.96 -40.45
N HIS A 678 73.68 -35.95 -41.10
CA HIS A 678 72.38 -36.16 -40.47
C HIS A 678 71.65 -37.28 -41.22
N CYS A 679 70.85 -38.07 -40.52
CA CYS A 679 70.08 -39.13 -41.19
C CYS A 679 68.79 -38.55 -41.77
N ASP A 680 68.50 -38.88 -43.02
CA ASP A 680 67.22 -38.57 -43.66
C ASP A 680 66.10 -39.48 -43.11
N PRO A 681 65.00 -38.93 -42.57
CA PRO A 681 63.88 -39.72 -42.06
C PRO A 681 63.12 -40.51 -43.14
N ILE A 682 63.29 -40.21 -44.43
CA ILE A 682 62.61 -40.87 -45.55
C ILE A 682 63.43 -42.07 -46.06
N THR A 683 64.64 -41.86 -46.57
CA THR A 683 65.49 -42.96 -47.10
C THR A 683 66.05 -43.86 -45.98
N LYS A 684 66.13 -43.35 -44.75
CA LYS A 684 66.91 -43.90 -43.62
C LYS A 684 68.42 -44.00 -43.91
N SER A 685 68.93 -43.14 -44.79
CA SER A 685 70.36 -43.06 -45.14
C SER A 685 71.03 -41.80 -44.58
N CYS A 686 72.35 -41.77 -44.53
CA CYS A 686 73.11 -40.64 -44.01
C CYS A 686 73.39 -39.58 -45.08
N LEU A 687 72.84 -38.39 -44.89
CA LEU A 687 73.19 -37.19 -45.65
C LEU A 687 74.42 -36.55 -44.99
N CYS A 688 75.59 -36.90 -45.52
CA CYS A 688 76.88 -36.38 -45.07
C CYS A 688 76.97 -34.87 -45.29
N TYR A 689 77.61 -34.17 -44.35
CA TYR A 689 77.95 -32.76 -44.51
C TYR A 689 79.00 -32.58 -45.61
N PRO A 690 79.13 -31.36 -46.19
CA PRO A 690 80.19 -31.05 -47.14
C PRO A 690 81.57 -31.51 -46.66
N PHE A 691 82.40 -31.97 -47.60
CA PHE A 691 83.72 -32.59 -47.39
C PHE A 691 83.72 -34.02 -46.80
N TRP A 692 82.54 -34.58 -46.46
CA TRP A 692 82.37 -35.98 -46.06
C TRP A 692 81.55 -36.77 -47.06
N MET A 693 81.84 -38.06 -47.15
CA MET A 693 81.16 -39.03 -48.01
C MET A 693 81.03 -40.38 -47.30
N GLU A 694 80.24 -41.26 -47.88
CA GLU A 694 79.96 -42.58 -47.33
C GLU A 694 81.15 -43.55 -47.51
N ASN A 695 81.35 -44.42 -46.52
CA ASN A 695 82.42 -45.42 -46.54
C ASN A 695 81.98 -46.62 -47.37
N LEU A 696 82.33 -46.60 -48.65
CA LEU A 696 81.96 -47.65 -49.62
C LEU A 696 82.46 -49.05 -49.21
N ILE A 697 83.58 -49.16 -48.48
CA ILE A 697 84.04 -50.46 -47.95
C ILE A 697 83.04 -50.96 -46.91
N GLN A 698 82.68 -50.14 -45.93
CA GLN A 698 81.81 -50.55 -44.83
C GLN A 698 80.36 -50.81 -45.29
N ARG A 699 79.85 -50.02 -46.26
CA ARG A 699 78.53 -50.24 -46.86
C ARG A 699 78.40 -51.56 -47.62
N TYR A 700 79.44 -51.97 -48.35
CA TYR A 700 79.38 -53.17 -49.21
C TYR A 700 79.99 -54.45 -48.62
N ILE A 701 80.82 -54.35 -47.56
CA ILE A 701 81.59 -55.49 -47.00
C ILE A 701 81.26 -55.75 -45.51
N SER A 702 80.66 -54.79 -44.79
CA SER A 702 80.33 -54.93 -43.36
C SER A 702 78.81 -54.92 -43.14
N ASP A 703 78.27 -53.88 -42.50
CA ASP A 703 76.99 -53.96 -41.78
C ASP A 703 75.79 -53.49 -42.63
N GLY A 704 76.04 -52.92 -43.81
CA GLY A 704 75.02 -52.35 -44.69
C GLY A 704 74.40 -51.03 -44.23
N GLU A 705 74.57 -50.62 -42.97
CA GLU A 705 74.21 -49.29 -42.46
C GLU A 705 74.96 -48.18 -43.23
N SER A 706 74.28 -47.05 -43.50
CA SER A 706 74.86 -45.87 -44.15
C SER A 706 75.63 -45.00 -43.13
N ASN A 707 76.78 -44.44 -43.53
CA ASN A 707 77.69 -43.71 -42.65
C ASN A 707 78.39 -42.54 -43.37
N CYS A 708 79.24 -41.79 -42.65
CA CYS A 708 79.98 -40.63 -43.18
C CYS A 708 81.44 -40.60 -42.68
N ASP A 709 82.08 -41.75 -42.50
CA ASP A 709 83.45 -41.85 -41.95
C ASP A 709 84.53 -41.36 -42.92
N TRP A 710 84.19 -41.17 -44.19
CA TRP A 710 85.14 -40.97 -45.28
C TRP A 710 85.25 -39.50 -45.66
N SER A 711 86.41 -38.88 -45.40
CA SER A 711 86.67 -37.51 -45.84
C SER A 711 87.08 -37.47 -47.31
N ILE A 712 86.41 -36.62 -48.09
CA ILE A 712 86.68 -36.39 -49.52
C ILE A 712 88.12 -35.91 -49.72
N LEU A 713 88.68 -35.14 -48.78
CA LEU A 713 90.05 -34.63 -48.85
C LEU A 713 91.09 -35.76 -48.72
N TYR A 714 90.94 -36.65 -47.74
CA TYR A 714 91.88 -37.78 -47.58
C TYR A 714 91.77 -38.78 -48.73
N ILE A 715 90.57 -38.99 -49.27
CA ILE A 715 90.36 -39.90 -50.42
C ILE A 715 90.93 -39.29 -51.70
N THR A 716 90.70 -38.01 -51.98
CA THR A 716 91.29 -37.37 -53.16
C THR A 716 92.82 -37.35 -53.11
N ILE A 717 93.43 -37.10 -51.94
CA ILE A 717 94.88 -37.25 -51.73
C ILE A 717 95.31 -38.71 -51.95
N LEU A 718 94.65 -39.70 -51.34
CA LEU A 718 95.00 -41.12 -51.48
C LEU A 718 94.90 -41.59 -52.93
N THR A 719 93.83 -41.22 -53.65
CA THR A 719 93.68 -41.55 -55.08
C THR A 719 94.70 -40.82 -55.93
N PHE A 720 95.04 -39.57 -55.64
CA PHE A 720 96.07 -38.84 -56.38
C PHE A 720 97.46 -39.45 -56.16
N VAL A 721 97.79 -39.84 -54.93
CA VAL A 721 99.03 -40.58 -54.61
C VAL A 721 99.06 -41.94 -55.31
N LEU A 722 97.96 -42.68 -55.32
CA LEU A 722 97.88 -43.99 -55.96
C LEU A 722 97.96 -43.87 -57.50
N VAL A 723 97.33 -42.85 -58.10
CA VAL A 723 97.49 -42.50 -59.52
C VAL A 723 98.92 -42.03 -59.81
N ALA A 724 99.55 -41.22 -58.95
CA ALA A 724 100.94 -40.80 -59.11
C ALA A 724 101.92 -41.97 -59.00
N LEU A 725 101.64 -42.97 -58.14
CA LEU A 725 102.40 -44.22 -58.07
C LEU A 725 102.19 -45.09 -59.31
N LEU A 726 100.96 -45.22 -59.82
CA LEU A 726 100.67 -45.94 -61.08
C LEU A 726 101.29 -45.25 -62.30
N MET A 727 101.23 -43.92 -62.37
CA MET A 727 101.89 -43.11 -63.40
C MET A 727 103.42 -43.19 -63.26
N GLY A 728 103.96 -43.22 -62.04
CA GLY A 728 105.37 -43.44 -61.78
C GLY A 728 105.83 -44.83 -62.21
N LEU A 729 105.09 -45.88 -61.88
CA LEU A 729 105.37 -47.27 -62.27
C LEU A 729 105.26 -47.48 -63.78
N THR A 730 104.21 -46.94 -64.42
CA THR A 730 104.06 -47.02 -65.88
C THR A 730 105.10 -46.17 -66.61
N TRP A 731 105.47 -44.99 -66.10
CA TRP A 731 106.59 -44.20 -66.61
C TRP A 731 107.92 -44.95 -66.47
N LEU A 732 108.19 -45.59 -65.34
CA LEU A 732 109.36 -46.43 -65.12
C LEU A 732 109.42 -47.58 -66.14
N CYS A 733 108.30 -48.29 -66.34
CA CYS A 733 108.17 -49.33 -67.35
C CYS A 733 108.38 -48.78 -68.78
N ILE A 734 107.83 -47.61 -69.11
CA ILE A 734 108.01 -46.95 -70.41
C ILE A 734 109.47 -46.55 -70.62
N CYS A 735 110.17 -46.02 -69.61
CA CYS A 735 111.60 -45.72 -69.65
C CYS A 735 112.45 -46.99 -69.85
N CYS A 736 112.15 -48.08 -69.14
CA CYS A 736 112.78 -49.38 -69.33
C CYS A 736 112.56 -49.95 -70.75
N CYS A 737 111.41 -49.65 -71.38
CA CYS A 737 111.11 -50.06 -72.75
C CYS A 737 111.72 -49.15 -73.83
N LYS A 738 111.75 -47.83 -73.63
CA LYS A 738 112.21 -46.85 -74.65
C LYS A 738 113.72 -46.83 -74.85
N SER A 739 114.52 -47.28 -73.88
CA SER A 739 115.98 -47.32 -73.97
C SER A 739 116.55 -48.34 -74.98
N ARG A 740 115.72 -49.22 -75.58
CA ARG A 740 116.18 -50.41 -76.33
C ARG A 740 116.04 -50.40 -77.86
N LYS A 741 115.35 -49.44 -78.50
CA LYS A 741 115.09 -49.43 -79.98
C LYS A 741 114.90 -47.99 -80.51
N ARG A 742 115.36 -47.57 -81.70
CA ARG A 742 116.26 -48.14 -82.75
C ARG A 742 116.79 -47.00 -83.66
N THR A 743 117.73 -47.27 -84.56
CA THR A 743 118.46 -46.26 -85.37
C THR A 743 118.29 -46.37 -86.91
N LYS A 744 118.35 -45.19 -87.59
CA LYS A 744 118.73 -44.89 -89.01
C LYS A 744 118.19 -45.73 -90.20
N ILE A 745 117.60 -45.07 -91.22
CA ILE A 745 118.00 -45.02 -92.68
C ILE A 745 116.96 -44.19 -93.51
N ARG A 746 117.22 -43.89 -94.81
CA ARG A 746 116.49 -42.95 -95.73
C ARG A 746 115.85 -43.73 -96.94
N LYS A 747 115.34 -43.23 -98.09
CA LYS A 747 115.60 -42.01 -98.92
C LYS A 747 114.64 -41.87 -100.14
N LYS A 748 113.93 -40.73 -100.33
CA LYS A 748 113.36 -40.14 -101.61
C LYS A 748 112.23 -40.92 -102.40
N THR A 749 110.97 -40.45 -102.57
CA THR A 749 110.33 -39.36 -103.42
C THR A 749 109.87 -39.72 -104.86
N LYS A 750 108.56 -39.59 -105.20
CA LYS A 750 107.97 -38.82 -106.35
C LYS A 750 106.40 -38.76 -106.33
N TYR A 751 105.77 -38.14 -107.35
CA TYR A 751 104.33 -37.76 -107.43
C TYR A 751 103.57 -38.34 -108.65
N THR A 752 102.25 -38.58 -108.50
CA THR A 752 101.09 -38.46 -109.44
C THR A 752 99.80 -38.72 -108.62
N ILE A 753 98.61 -38.07 -108.70
CA ILE A 753 97.81 -37.32 -109.72
C ILE A 753 96.72 -38.18 -110.42
N LEU A 754 95.49 -37.61 -110.46
CA LEU A 754 94.24 -37.98 -111.17
C LEU A 754 93.32 -39.11 -110.62
N ASP A 755 92.07 -38.71 -110.30
CA ASP A 755 90.75 -39.19 -110.79
C ASP A 755 90.31 -40.67 -110.72
N ASN A 756 89.02 -41.03 -110.56
CA ASN A 756 87.77 -40.33 -110.16
C ASN A 756 86.64 -41.38 -109.89
N ILE A 757 85.42 -40.94 -109.52
CA ILE A 757 84.10 -41.61 -109.67
C ILE A 757 83.74 -42.77 -108.70
N ASP A 758 82.49 -42.94 -108.22
CA ASP A 758 81.38 -42.02 -107.86
C ASP A 758 80.23 -42.82 -107.15
N GLU A 759 79.07 -42.17 -106.86
CA GLU A 759 77.75 -42.74 -106.47
C GLU A 759 77.65 -43.34 -105.02
N GLN A 760 76.59 -43.21 -104.19
CA GLN A 760 75.31 -42.44 -104.10
C GLN A 760 74.66 -42.80 -102.71
N GLU A 761 73.72 -42.16 -102.00
CA GLU A 761 72.90 -40.91 -102.02
C GLU A 761 73.25 -39.97 -100.82
N ARG A 762 72.82 -38.71 -100.61
CA ARG A 762 71.81 -37.77 -101.20
C ARG A 762 70.51 -37.55 -100.35
N MET A 763 69.81 -36.44 -100.64
CA MET A 763 68.51 -35.91 -100.12
C MET A 763 68.36 -35.49 -98.64
N GLU A 764 67.57 -34.45 -98.28
CA GLU A 764 67.47 -33.07 -98.82
C GLU A 764 66.79 -32.11 -97.80
N LEU A 765 66.67 -30.80 -98.09
CA LEU A 765 66.24 -29.77 -97.11
C LEU A 765 65.12 -28.82 -97.59
N ARG A 766 63.92 -28.94 -96.97
CA ARG A 766 62.87 -27.88 -96.84
C ARG A 766 62.27 -27.34 -98.18
N PRO A 767 61.40 -26.30 -98.18
CA PRO A 767 60.05 -26.23 -97.58
C PRO A 767 58.96 -25.69 -98.56
N LYS A 768 57.65 -25.76 -98.24
CA LYS A 768 56.61 -24.96 -98.95
C LYS A 768 55.37 -24.53 -98.14
N TYR A 769 55.16 -23.20 -98.13
CA TYR A 769 53.93 -22.37 -98.19
C TYR A 769 52.65 -22.64 -97.36
N GLY A 770 51.96 -21.53 -97.05
CA GLY A 770 50.53 -21.46 -96.68
C GLY A 770 49.79 -20.38 -97.51
N ILE A 771 48.47 -20.21 -97.30
CA ILE A 771 47.59 -19.33 -98.08
C ILE A 771 46.74 -18.42 -97.15
N LYS A 772 46.28 -17.27 -97.67
CA LYS A 772 45.57 -16.18 -96.95
C LYS A 772 44.05 -16.17 -97.18
N HIS A 773 43.39 -15.21 -96.52
CA HIS A 773 42.15 -14.44 -96.83
C HIS A 773 41.15 -14.49 -95.65
N ARG A 774 40.65 -13.42 -95.00
CA ARG A 774 40.59 -11.93 -95.13
C ARG A 774 39.14 -11.45 -95.37
N SER A 775 38.61 -10.68 -94.40
CA SER A 775 37.38 -9.83 -94.43
C SER A 775 36.04 -10.57 -94.63
N THR A 776 34.88 -10.10 -94.15
CA THR A 776 34.46 -8.73 -93.72
C THR A 776 33.73 -8.68 -92.36
N GLU A 777 33.37 -7.44 -91.98
CA GLU A 777 32.36 -6.97 -90.99
C GLU A 777 31.03 -7.77 -90.96
N HIS A 778 30.12 -7.65 -89.99
CA HIS A 778 29.80 -6.52 -89.08
C HIS A 778 28.97 -7.00 -87.84
N ASN A 779 29.06 -6.30 -86.70
CA ASN A 779 28.00 -6.08 -85.67
C ASN A 779 27.46 -7.29 -84.85
N SER A 780 27.00 -7.15 -83.59
CA SER A 780 27.01 -6.02 -82.62
C SER A 780 26.54 -6.47 -81.22
N SER A 781 26.99 -5.77 -80.16
CA SER A 781 26.58 -5.88 -78.74
C SER A 781 26.93 -7.21 -78.04
N LEU A 782 27.20 -7.29 -76.73
CA LEU A 782 27.27 -6.29 -75.62
C LEU A 782 28.50 -6.74 -74.76
N MET A 783 29.54 -5.94 -74.50
CA MET A 783 29.63 -4.82 -73.53
C MET A 783 29.12 -5.20 -72.11
N VAL A 784 29.72 -4.79 -70.97
CA VAL A 784 30.91 -3.98 -70.63
C VAL A 784 31.18 -4.23 -69.11
N SER A 785 32.37 -4.15 -68.48
CA SER A 785 33.81 -4.13 -68.82
C SER A 785 34.58 -4.27 -67.45
N GLU A 786 35.86 -3.94 -67.17
CA GLU A 786 36.97 -3.27 -67.86
C GLU A 786 38.34 -3.60 -67.19
N SER A 787 39.44 -3.34 -67.92
CA SER A 787 40.83 -2.96 -67.55
C SER A 787 41.67 -3.72 -66.47
N GLU A 788 42.98 -4.00 -66.65
CA GLU A 788 44.11 -3.36 -67.37
C GLU A 788 44.74 -2.15 -66.63
N PHE A 789 46.06 -1.89 -66.63
CA PHE A 789 47.16 -2.45 -67.45
C PHE A 789 48.54 -2.47 -66.71
N GLU A 790 49.61 -2.69 -67.49
CA GLU A 790 51.05 -2.79 -67.13
C GLU A 790 51.67 -1.43 -66.63
N SER A 791 52.94 -1.29 -66.20
CA SER A 791 54.16 -2.07 -66.45
C SER A 791 55.33 -1.90 -65.44
N ASP A 792 56.24 -2.89 -65.46
CA ASP A 792 57.72 -2.81 -65.45
C ASP A 792 58.61 -2.18 -64.33
N GLN A 793 59.61 -3.01 -63.97
CA GLN A 793 61.05 -2.76 -63.71
C GLN A 793 61.62 -2.35 -62.32
N ASP A 794 62.44 -3.30 -61.80
CA ASP A 794 63.78 -3.18 -61.20
C ASP A 794 64.12 -2.14 -60.11
N THR A 795 64.51 -2.61 -58.91
CA THR A 795 65.94 -2.58 -58.44
C THR A 795 66.18 -3.16 -57.02
N ILE A 796 67.07 -4.18 -56.95
CA ILE A 796 68.34 -4.23 -56.17
C ILE A 796 68.37 -4.00 -54.63
N PHE A 797 68.69 -5.09 -53.89
CA PHE A 797 69.32 -5.18 -52.53
C PHE A 797 68.50 -4.64 -51.31
N SER A 798 68.53 -5.21 -50.09
CA SER A 798 69.63 -5.87 -49.37
C SER A 798 69.20 -6.97 -48.37
N ARG A 799 70.00 -8.05 -48.28
CA ARG A 799 70.69 -8.62 -47.07
C ARG A 799 70.07 -8.38 -45.66
N GLU A 800 70.03 -9.28 -44.66
CA GLU A 800 70.36 -10.70 -44.33
C GLU A 800 70.66 -10.71 -42.81
N LYS A 801 70.48 -11.85 -42.10
CA LYS A 801 70.81 -12.12 -40.67
C LYS A 801 69.81 -11.57 -39.64
N VAL A 802 69.32 -12.30 -38.62
CA VAL A 802 69.74 -13.51 -37.85
C VAL A 802 70.85 -13.26 -36.82
N VAL A 803 70.52 -13.40 -35.52
CA VAL A 803 71.28 -14.13 -34.48
C VAL A 803 70.54 -14.08 -33.11
N ASP A 804 70.37 -15.27 -32.52
CA ASP A 804 70.25 -15.70 -31.11
C ASP A 804 69.60 -14.88 -29.98
N CYS A 805 69.05 -15.64 -29.03
CA CYS A 805 68.65 -15.18 -27.69
C CYS A 805 69.68 -15.63 -26.64
N GLU A 806 69.90 -14.85 -25.58
CA GLU A 806 70.42 -15.40 -24.31
C GLU A 806 69.84 -14.68 -23.07
N HIS A 807 70.07 -15.26 -21.88
CA HIS A 807 69.36 -14.93 -20.63
C HIS A 807 69.97 -13.72 -19.88
N PRO A 808 69.26 -13.19 -18.87
CA PRO A 808 69.81 -13.36 -17.51
C PRO A 808 68.78 -13.71 -16.41
N LYS A 809 69.24 -13.76 -15.16
CA LYS A 809 68.65 -14.47 -14.01
C LYS A 809 68.00 -13.55 -12.96
N ASN A 810 67.05 -14.12 -12.19
CA ASN A 810 66.82 -13.94 -10.75
C ASN A 810 66.40 -12.57 -10.12
N ILE A 811 65.21 -12.55 -9.48
CA ILE A 811 64.92 -12.35 -8.02
C ILE A 811 65.42 -11.05 -7.33
N PRO A 812 64.69 -10.40 -6.36
CA PRO A 812 63.29 -10.48 -5.92
C PRO A 812 62.57 -9.10 -5.84
N SER A 813 61.30 -9.04 -5.40
CA SER A 813 60.93 -8.42 -4.10
C SER A 813 59.41 -8.23 -3.89
N SER A 814 59.01 -8.19 -2.62
CA SER A 814 57.65 -8.01 -2.12
C SER A 814 57.19 -6.54 -2.14
N GLY A 815 55.91 -6.30 -2.46
CA GLY A 815 55.21 -5.04 -2.21
C GLY A 815 53.73 -5.29 -1.93
N ALA A 816 53.14 -4.61 -0.95
CA ALA A 816 51.77 -4.85 -0.49
C ALA A 816 51.03 -3.54 -0.16
N LEU A 817 49.71 -3.67 0.05
CA LEU A 817 48.79 -2.70 0.66
C LEU A 817 48.36 -1.46 -0.16
N LYS A 818 47.12 -1.57 -0.67
CA LYS A 818 45.95 -0.71 -0.38
C LYS A 818 45.86 0.77 -0.87
N ASN A 819 44.63 1.04 -1.32
CA ASN A 819 43.85 2.29 -1.25
C ASN A 819 44.18 3.45 -2.22
N GLY A 820 43.15 3.86 -2.96
CA GLY A 820 43.08 5.12 -3.73
C GLY A 820 41.74 5.18 -4.49
N ALA A 821 40.95 6.25 -4.29
CA ALA A 821 39.60 6.39 -4.88
C ALA A 821 39.62 6.72 -6.39
N PRO A 822 38.44 6.80 -7.05
CA PRO A 822 37.91 8.16 -7.23
C PRO A 822 36.38 8.33 -7.12
N PHE A 823 36.00 9.48 -6.55
CA PHE A 823 34.92 10.42 -6.92
C PHE A 823 33.62 9.95 -7.60
N ASN A 824 32.50 10.32 -6.96
CA ASN A 824 31.24 10.65 -7.64
C ASN A 824 31.38 11.94 -8.47
N PHE A 825 30.68 12.00 -9.60
CA PHE A 825 29.93 13.21 -9.98
C PHE A 825 28.66 12.82 -10.75
N SER A 826 27.61 13.64 -10.60
CA SER A 826 26.23 13.31 -11.03
C SER A 826 25.66 14.32 -12.03
N SER A 827 24.86 13.83 -12.97
CA SER A 827 23.78 14.60 -13.60
C SER A 827 22.61 13.67 -13.96
N ASN A 828 21.37 14.15 -13.81
CA ASN A 828 20.16 13.32 -13.84
C ASN A 828 19.61 13.14 -15.25
N CYS A 829 18.88 12.04 -15.46
CA CYS A 829 17.80 12.00 -16.45
C CYS A 829 16.64 11.04 -16.09
N ARG A 830 16.22 11.06 -14.81
CA ARG A 830 14.81 10.96 -14.42
C ARG A 830 14.61 11.55 -13.03
#